data_AF-A0A1D5R4Q1-F1
#
_entry.id   AF-A0A1D5R4Q1-F1
#
_cell.length_a   1.000
_cell.length_b   1.000
_cell.length_c   1.000
_cell.angle_alpha   90.00
_cell.angle_beta   90.00
_cell.angle_gamma   90.00
#
_symmetry.space_group_name_H-M   'P 1'
#
loop_
_entity.id
_entity.type
_entity.pdbx_description
1 polymer ?
#
loop_
_entity_poly.entity_id
_entity_poly.type
_entity_poly.pdbx_seq_one_letter_code
_entity_poly.pdbx_strand_id
1 'polypeptide(L)'
;MRRPFGQKVILDFNLAILNTCQEIIHNINDKTNKQQMVRYKLNPRRPFMGIIIIYFVYVFISQSTPENFDVDGGMDQDIFDINEGLGLDLFEGDIRLDRAQIRNSIIGENYRWPHTIPYVLEDSLEMNAKGVILNAFERYRLKTCIDFKPWAGETNYISVIKGSGCWSSVGNRRAGKQELSIGANCDRIATVQHEFLHALGFWHEQSRSDRDDYVRIMWDRILSGREHNFNTYSDSVSDSLNVPYDYTSVMHYSKTAFQNGTEPTIVTRISDFEDVIGQRMDFSDSDLLKLNRLYNCSSSLSFMDSCSFELENVCGMIQSSGDNADWQRVSQVPRGPENDHSNMGQCQGSGFFMHFDSSSVNVGATAVLESRTLYPKRGFQCLQFYLYNSGSESDQLNIYIREYSTDNVDGNLTLVEEIKEIPIGSWQLYHVTLKVTKKFRVVFEGRKGSGTSLGGLSIDDINLSETRCPHHIWHIRNFTQFIGSPNGTLYSPPFYSSKGYAFQIYLNLTHVTNAGIYFHLISGANDDQLQWPCPWQQATMTLLDQNPDIRQRMSNQRSITTDPFMTTNNGSYFWDRPSKVGAVAVFPNGTQFRRGGGYGTSAFITHERLKSRDFIKGDDVYILLTVEDISHLNSTQIQATPTPSVQDLCSKTTCENDGVCTVRDGKAECRCRSGEDWWYMGERCEKRGSTRDTIVIAVSSTVAVFALMLIITLVSVYCTRKKYRERMSSNGPNLTLQNQHAF
;
A
#
# COMPACT_ATOMS: atom_id res chain seq x y z
N MET A 1 44.68 -33.95 17.93
CA MET A 1 45.89 -33.35 17.35
C MET A 1 45.90 -33.70 15.85
N ARG A 2 45.79 -32.67 14.99
CA ARG A 2 46.08 -32.59 13.53
C ARG A 2 45.33 -33.49 12.50
N ARG A 3 44.75 -32.78 11.51
CA ARG A 3 44.17 -33.16 10.18
C ARG A 3 45.19 -33.91 9.27
N PRO A 4 44.89 -34.35 8.01
CA PRO A 4 43.62 -34.40 7.25
C PRO A 4 43.34 -35.76 6.53
N PHE A 5 42.09 -36.00 6.12
CA PHE A 5 41.75 -36.93 5.03
C PHE A 5 40.58 -36.35 4.23
N GLY A 6 40.70 -36.28 2.90
CA GLY A 6 39.62 -35.82 2.02
C GLY A 6 40.07 -35.18 0.71
N GLN A 7 40.74 -35.94 -0.15
CA GLN A 7 40.97 -35.58 -1.55
C GLN A 7 40.66 -36.81 -2.43
N LYS A 8 39.36 -37.16 -2.54
CA LYS A 8 38.80 -38.07 -3.57
C LYS A 8 37.28 -38.27 -3.42
N VAL A 9 36.47 -37.23 -3.63
CA VAL A 9 35.04 -37.39 -4.00
C VAL A 9 34.62 -36.21 -4.90
N ILE A 10 35.41 -35.90 -5.92
CA ILE A 10 35.00 -35.04 -7.04
C ILE A 10 35.67 -35.63 -8.29
N LEU A 11 35.26 -36.85 -8.64
CA LEU A 11 35.54 -37.44 -9.96
C LEU A 11 34.57 -38.57 -10.33
N ASP A 12 33.66 -38.98 -9.43
CA ASP A 12 32.67 -40.04 -9.70
C ASP A 12 31.22 -39.53 -9.90
N PHE A 13 30.94 -38.22 -9.79
CA PHE A 13 29.56 -37.71 -10.01
C PHE A 13 29.30 -37.16 -11.42
N ASN A 14 30.34 -36.81 -12.18
CA ASN A 14 30.20 -36.26 -13.54
C ASN A 14 30.18 -37.33 -14.64
N LEU A 15 30.28 -38.62 -14.31
CA LEU A 15 30.16 -39.73 -15.27
C LEU A 15 28.81 -40.46 -15.22
N ALA A 16 27.91 -40.11 -14.30
CA ALA A 16 26.63 -40.81 -14.09
C ALA A 16 25.40 -40.11 -14.72
N ILE A 17 25.47 -38.81 -15.03
CA ILE A 17 24.31 -38.07 -15.59
C ILE A 17 24.28 -38.12 -17.12
N LEU A 18 25.41 -38.39 -17.78
CA LEU A 18 25.50 -38.55 -19.23
C LEU A 18 24.91 -39.87 -19.75
N ASN A 19 24.68 -40.87 -18.88
CA ASN A 19 24.20 -42.19 -19.28
C ASN A 19 22.70 -42.45 -19.07
N THR A 20 21.96 -41.57 -18.39
CA THR A 20 20.52 -41.80 -18.13
C THR A 20 19.58 -41.08 -19.11
N CYS A 21 20.11 -40.21 -19.98
CA CYS A 21 19.32 -39.53 -21.02
C CYS A 21 19.25 -40.28 -22.36
N GLN A 22 19.88 -41.47 -22.48
CA GLN A 22 19.88 -42.24 -23.72
C GLN A 22 18.81 -43.36 -23.77
N GLU A 23 18.02 -43.57 -22.70
CA GLU A 23 17.00 -44.63 -22.64
C GLU A 23 15.53 -44.18 -22.80
N ILE A 24 15.20 -42.89 -22.79
CA ILE A 24 13.79 -42.45 -22.90
C ILE A 24 13.38 -42.10 -24.35
N ILE A 25 14.33 -41.85 -25.24
CA ILE A 25 14.05 -41.54 -26.66
C ILE A 25 13.77 -42.81 -27.51
N HIS A 26 13.85 -44.01 -26.92
CA HIS A 26 13.62 -45.26 -27.65
C HIS A 26 12.22 -45.88 -27.49
N ASN A 27 11.27 -45.22 -26.81
CA ASN A 27 9.97 -45.85 -26.49
C ASN A 27 8.70 -45.18 -27.04
N ILE A 28 8.80 -44.23 -27.98
CA ILE A 28 7.63 -43.66 -28.67
C ILE A 28 7.90 -43.55 -30.17
N ASN A 29 7.94 -44.68 -30.86
CA ASN A 29 7.43 -44.81 -32.24
C ASN A 29 7.54 -46.26 -32.71
N ASP A 30 6.71 -47.15 -32.17
CA ASP A 30 6.32 -48.33 -32.94
C ASP A 30 4.94 -48.88 -32.52
N LYS A 31 3.89 -48.29 -33.08
CA LYS A 31 2.63 -48.98 -33.39
C LYS A 31 1.98 -48.28 -34.58
N THR A 32 2.16 -48.81 -35.80
CA THR A 32 1.06 -49.36 -36.62
C THR A 32 1.48 -49.76 -38.05
N ASN A 33 1.42 -51.09 -38.26
CA ASN A 33 0.88 -51.83 -39.41
C ASN A 33 1.33 -51.56 -40.88
N LYS A 34 1.96 -52.63 -41.43
CA LYS A 34 1.57 -53.41 -42.62
C LYS A 34 1.24 -52.66 -43.93
N GLN A 35 2.03 -52.85 -44.99
CA GLN A 35 1.79 -53.85 -46.06
C GLN A 35 2.83 -53.78 -47.20
N GLN A 36 2.95 -54.92 -47.90
CA GLN A 36 3.92 -55.35 -48.92
C GLN A 36 4.19 -54.40 -50.10
N MET A 37 5.46 -54.32 -50.50
CA MET A 37 5.90 -53.98 -51.87
C MET A 37 5.71 -55.16 -52.83
N VAL A 38 5.27 -54.86 -54.06
CA VAL A 38 5.64 -55.63 -55.27
C VAL A 38 6.06 -54.67 -56.39
N ARG A 39 7.34 -54.79 -56.79
CA ARG A 39 8.03 -54.61 -58.09
C ARG A 39 7.56 -53.49 -59.06
N TYR A 40 8.51 -52.72 -59.62
CA TYR A 40 9.23 -53.05 -60.88
C TYR A 40 10.30 -51.99 -61.24
N LYS A 41 11.36 -52.45 -61.92
CA LYS A 41 12.52 -51.71 -62.43
C LYS A 41 12.16 -50.66 -63.48
N LEU A 42 12.90 -49.53 -63.49
CA LEU A 42 12.95 -48.56 -64.60
C LEU A 42 14.39 -48.34 -65.06
N ASN A 43 14.59 -48.31 -66.38
CA ASN A 43 15.71 -47.67 -67.08
C ASN A 43 15.22 -47.29 -68.51
N PRO A 44 15.87 -46.38 -69.25
CA PRO A 44 15.50 -44.97 -69.30
C PRO A 44 15.28 -44.49 -70.76
N ARG A 45 14.60 -43.34 -70.97
CA ARG A 45 14.83 -42.48 -72.15
C ARG A 45 14.08 -41.13 -72.10
N ARG A 46 14.90 -40.09 -72.13
CA ARG A 46 14.76 -38.75 -72.75
C ARG A 46 14.41 -37.53 -71.88
N PRO A 47 15.06 -36.36 -72.17
CA PRO A 47 15.16 -35.23 -71.24
C PRO A 47 14.58 -33.91 -71.80
N PHE A 48 14.65 -32.87 -70.95
CA PHE A 48 14.38 -31.44 -71.17
C PHE A 48 12.89 -31.05 -71.24
N MET A 49 12.39 -30.07 -70.49
CA MET A 49 12.92 -28.72 -70.24
C MET A 49 12.30 -28.17 -68.93
N GLY A 50 12.94 -27.19 -68.30
CA GLY A 50 12.92 -27.00 -66.84
C GLY A 50 11.81 -26.16 -66.22
N ILE A 51 11.73 -26.26 -64.90
CA ILE A 51 11.16 -25.26 -63.99
C ILE A 51 12.10 -25.20 -62.78
N ILE A 52 12.68 -24.02 -62.55
CA ILE A 52 13.44 -23.68 -61.35
C ILE A 52 12.43 -23.56 -60.19
N ILE A 53 12.54 -24.43 -59.19
CA ILE A 53 11.83 -24.28 -57.91
C ILE A 53 12.84 -23.74 -56.89
N ILE A 54 12.67 -22.47 -56.54
CA ILE A 54 13.35 -21.82 -55.41
C ILE A 54 12.72 -22.38 -54.13
N TYR A 55 13.47 -23.16 -53.37
CA TYR A 55 13.10 -23.55 -52.00
C TYR A 55 13.35 -22.36 -51.06
N PHE A 56 12.28 -21.70 -50.63
CA PHE A 56 12.32 -20.83 -49.44
C PHE A 56 12.39 -21.72 -48.20
N VAL A 57 13.56 -21.80 -47.58
CA VAL A 57 13.71 -22.34 -46.22
C VAL A 57 13.24 -21.24 -45.27
N TYR A 58 12.05 -21.39 -44.69
CA TYR A 58 11.66 -20.63 -43.50
C TYR A 58 12.50 -21.12 -42.33
N VAL A 59 13.59 -20.40 -42.04
CA VAL A 59 14.32 -20.52 -40.78
C VAL A 59 13.42 -19.90 -39.71
N PHE A 60 12.79 -20.73 -38.88
CA PHE A 60 12.30 -20.27 -37.58
C PHE A 60 13.53 -19.85 -36.77
N ILE A 61 13.82 -18.55 -36.75
CA ILE A 61 14.72 -17.97 -35.77
C ILE A 61 13.97 -18.06 -34.45
N SER A 62 14.31 -19.02 -33.59
CA SER A 62 13.97 -18.96 -32.18
C SER A 62 14.60 -17.67 -31.63
N GLN A 63 13.80 -16.62 -31.47
CA GLN A 63 14.25 -15.41 -30.79
C GLN A 63 14.64 -15.82 -29.37
N SER A 64 15.94 -15.76 -29.05
CA SER A 64 16.44 -15.98 -27.70
C SER A 64 15.75 -14.96 -26.78
N THR A 65 14.87 -15.43 -25.90
CA THR A 65 14.34 -14.60 -24.82
C THR A 65 15.51 -14.22 -23.93
N PRO A 66 15.71 -12.92 -23.60
CA PRO A 66 16.76 -12.53 -22.67
C PRO A 66 16.56 -13.24 -21.33
N GLU A 67 17.67 -13.59 -20.64
CA GLU A 67 17.63 -14.27 -19.36
C GLU A 67 16.83 -13.43 -18.35
N ASN A 68 15.73 -14.01 -17.85
CA ASN A 68 14.97 -13.42 -16.77
C ASN A 68 15.61 -13.83 -15.44
N PHE A 69 15.85 -12.86 -14.56
CA PHE A 69 16.23 -13.10 -13.18
C PHE A 69 14.97 -13.22 -12.32
N ASP A 70 14.83 -14.36 -11.67
CA ASP A 70 13.76 -14.64 -10.71
C ASP A 70 14.29 -14.49 -9.28
N VAL A 71 13.79 -13.48 -8.57
CA VAL A 71 14.20 -13.19 -7.19
C VAL A 71 13.82 -14.32 -6.22
N ASP A 72 12.81 -15.13 -6.56
CA ASP A 72 12.36 -16.22 -5.72
C ASP A 72 12.99 -17.57 -6.15
N GLY A 73 13.87 -17.58 -7.16
CA GLY A 73 14.67 -18.74 -7.55
C GLY A 73 13.84 -19.96 -8.00
N GLY A 74 12.66 -19.74 -8.57
CA GLY A 74 11.73 -20.79 -8.97
C GLY A 74 10.96 -21.44 -7.81
N MET A 75 11.07 -20.88 -6.59
CA MET A 75 10.39 -21.37 -5.39
C MET A 75 9.39 -20.31 -4.89
N ASP A 76 8.41 -20.75 -4.11
CA ASP A 76 7.50 -19.86 -3.39
C ASP A 76 7.75 -20.00 -1.88
N GLN A 77 8.92 -19.51 -1.44
CA GLN A 77 9.31 -19.59 -0.03
C GLN A 77 8.54 -18.55 0.79
N ASP A 78 7.96 -18.99 1.90
CA ASP A 78 7.35 -18.14 2.92
C ASP A 78 8.37 -17.76 4.01
N ILE A 79 7.98 -16.89 4.95
CA ILE A 79 8.79 -16.44 6.10
C ILE A 79 9.43 -17.62 6.82
N PHE A 80 8.62 -18.65 7.11
CA PHE A 80 9.06 -19.83 7.86
C PHE A 80 10.09 -20.66 7.10
N ASP A 81 9.96 -20.75 5.77
CA ASP A 81 10.92 -21.48 4.92
C ASP A 81 12.27 -20.76 4.84
N ILE A 82 12.24 -19.42 4.75
CA ILE A 82 13.44 -18.57 4.76
C ILE A 82 14.19 -18.74 6.08
N ASN A 83 13.48 -18.62 7.21
CA ASN A 83 14.09 -18.72 8.53
C ASN A 83 14.57 -20.13 8.87
N GLU A 84 13.82 -21.15 8.45
CA GLU A 84 14.20 -22.55 8.61
C GLU A 84 15.47 -22.88 7.79
N GLY A 85 15.53 -22.42 6.54
CA GLY A 85 16.72 -22.60 5.70
C GLY A 85 17.98 -21.96 6.27
N LEU A 86 17.83 -20.95 7.14
CA LEU A 86 18.92 -20.28 7.87
C LEU A 86 19.19 -20.90 9.26
N GLY A 87 18.35 -21.84 9.73
CA GLY A 87 18.51 -22.51 11.01
C GLY A 87 18.40 -21.59 12.23
N LEU A 88 17.53 -20.58 12.18
CA LEU A 88 17.44 -19.56 13.23
C LEU A 88 16.81 -20.07 14.54
N ASP A 89 15.97 -21.11 14.46
CA ASP A 89 15.29 -21.74 15.61
C ASP A 89 14.59 -20.72 16.53
N LEU A 90 13.92 -19.75 15.90
CA LEU A 90 13.08 -18.77 16.58
C LEU A 90 11.75 -19.40 17.00
N PHE A 91 11.11 -18.80 18.00
CA PHE A 91 9.81 -19.26 18.44
C PHE A 91 8.79 -19.08 17.32
N GLU A 92 8.06 -20.12 16.98
CA GLU A 92 7.13 -20.08 15.85
C GLU A 92 7.79 -19.57 14.56
N GLY A 93 9.07 -19.87 14.36
CA GLY A 93 9.79 -19.56 13.13
C GLY A 93 10.33 -18.14 13.02
N ASP A 94 9.64 -17.12 13.51
CA ASP A 94 9.96 -15.69 13.30
C ASP A 94 9.71 -14.80 14.53
N ILE A 95 9.31 -15.37 15.67
CA ILE A 95 9.13 -14.60 16.90
C ILE A 95 10.40 -14.65 17.74
N ARG A 96 10.98 -13.47 17.99
CA ARG A 96 12.10 -13.31 18.92
C ARG A 96 11.58 -13.08 20.34
N LEU A 97 11.68 -14.11 21.18
CA LEU A 97 11.33 -14.02 22.60
C LEU A 97 12.43 -13.32 23.42
N ASP A 98 12.02 -12.50 24.39
CA ASP A 98 12.93 -11.88 25.37
C ASP A 98 13.14 -12.80 26.60
N ARG A 99 14.30 -12.70 27.28
CA ARG A 99 14.71 -13.56 28.41
C ARG A 99 13.75 -13.52 29.61
N ALA A 100 13.03 -12.42 29.78
CA ALA A 100 12.01 -12.24 30.83
C ALA A 100 10.58 -12.50 30.34
N GLN A 101 10.39 -12.78 29.06
CA GLN A 101 9.11 -13.24 28.54
C GLN A 101 8.96 -14.68 29.00
N ILE A 102 8.19 -14.91 30.07
CA ILE A 102 7.56 -16.21 30.27
C ILE A 102 6.90 -16.50 28.92
N ARG A 103 7.21 -17.67 28.34
CA ARG A 103 6.61 -18.12 27.09
C ARG A 103 5.14 -17.72 27.14
N ASN A 104 4.79 -16.76 26.30
CA ASN A 104 3.43 -16.37 26.01
C ASN A 104 2.76 -15.46 27.07
N SER A 105 3.17 -14.20 27.10
CA SER A 105 2.25 -13.10 27.41
C SER A 105 2.23 -12.14 26.23
N ILE A 106 1.06 -11.65 25.83
CA ILE A 106 0.76 -10.20 25.84
C ILE A 106 -0.76 -9.97 25.83
N ILE A 107 -1.35 -10.13 27.00
CA ILE A 107 -2.50 -9.33 27.44
C ILE A 107 -1.93 -8.29 28.39
N GLY A 108 -2.06 -7.01 28.05
CA GLY A 108 -1.62 -5.92 28.93
C GLY A 108 -1.30 -4.64 28.18
N GLU A 109 -1.85 -3.51 28.65
CA GLU A 109 -1.62 -2.19 28.08
C GLU A 109 -0.14 -1.78 28.04
N ASN A 110 0.69 -2.38 28.92
CA ASN A 110 2.12 -2.11 28.99
C ASN A 110 2.86 -2.48 27.70
N TYR A 111 2.38 -3.43 26.91
CA TYR A 111 3.07 -3.86 25.69
C TYR A 111 2.55 -3.19 24.42
N ARG A 112 1.70 -2.18 24.56
CA ARG A 112 1.20 -1.42 23.42
C ARG A 112 2.19 -0.34 23.02
N TRP A 113 2.40 -0.18 21.72
CA TRP A 113 3.00 1.03 21.17
C TRP A 113 2.03 2.21 21.27
N PRO A 114 2.51 3.47 21.28
CA PRO A 114 1.66 4.60 20.92
C PRO A 114 1.10 4.45 19.50
N HIS A 115 0.00 5.16 19.19
CA HIS A 115 -0.62 5.18 17.85
C HIS A 115 0.36 5.56 16.74
N THR A 116 1.34 6.42 17.02
CA THR A 116 2.42 6.76 16.08
C THR A 116 3.72 6.12 16.53
N ILE A 117 4.19 5.12 15.80
CA ILE A 117 5.37 4.32 16.13
C ILE A 117 6.63 4.99 15.58
N PRO A 118 7.61 5.32 16.43
CA PRO A 118 8.91 5.82 15.98
C PRO A 118 9.71 4.69 15.34
N TYR A 119 10.30 4.92 14.17
CA TYR A 119 11.12 3.94 13.45
C TYR A 119 12.46 4.49 12.99
N VAL A 120 13.43 3.59 12.80
CA VAL A 120 14.68 3.82 12.07
C VAL A 120 14.80 2.73 11.00
N LEU A 121 15.06 3.13 9.75
CA LEU A 121 15.48 2.20 8.70
C LEU A 121 17.01 2.20 8.68
N GLU A 122 17.63 1.11 9.09
CA GLU A 122 19.09 1.06 9.23
C GLU A 122 19.76 0.89 7.87
N ASP A 123 20.99 1.41 7.73
CA ASP A 123 21.71 1.41 6.45
C ASP A 123 22.07 -0.01 5.95
N SER A 124 21.99 -1.00 6.84
CA SER A 124 22.13 -2.42 6.50
C SER A 124 21.04 -2.95 5.55
N LEU A 125 19.87 -2.31 5.51
CA LEU A 125 18.74 -2.72 4.68
C LEU A 125 19.04 -2.57 3.20
N GLU A 126 18.57 -3.54 2.41
CA GLU A 126 18.58 -3.42 0.96
C GLU A 126 17.70 -2.25 0.51
N MET A 127 18.09 -1.59 -0.59
CA MET A 127 17.35 -0.45 -1.12
C MET A 127 15.90 -0.80 -1.42
N ASN A 128 15.65 -1.99 -1.99
CA ASN A 128 14.28 -2.47 -2.25
C ASN A 128 13.49 -2.61 -0.94
N ALA A 129 14.07 -3.24 0.09
CA ALA A 129 13.45 -3.40 1.39
C ALA A 129 13.05 -2.05 2.01
N LYS A 130 13.91 -1.03 1.96
CA LYS A 130 13.58 0.32 2.48
C LYS A 130 12.32 0.89 1.82
N GLY A 131 12.20 0.81 0.49
CA GLY A 131 11.01 1.26 -0.23
C GLY A 131 9.76 0.41 0.09
N VAL A 132 9.92 -0.92 0.19
CA VAL A 132 8.82 -1.83 0.53
C VAL A 132 8.30 -1.60 1.96
N ILE A 133 9.18 -1.31 2.92
CA ILE A 133 8.78 -0.98 4.30
C ILE A 133 7.96 0.30 4.34
N LEU A 134 8.37 1.34 3.59
CA LEU A 134 7.59 2.58 3.48
C LEU A 134 6.24 2.36 2.80
N ASN A 135 6.16 1.47 1.81
CA ASN A 135 4.89 1.06 1.19
C ASN A 135 3.98 0.30 2.19
N ALA A 136 4.55 -0.54 3.06
CA ALA A 136 3.79 -1.20 4.13
C ALA A 136 3.21 -0.17 5.13
N PHE A 137 3.95 0.88 5.47
CA PHE A 137 3.44 1.97 6.32
C PHE A 137 2.24 2.67 5.67
N GLU A 138 2.22 2.85 4.35
CA GLU A 138 1.07 3.42 3.65
C GLU A 138 -0.18 2.51 3.73
N ARG A 139 -0.04 1.17 3.79
CA ARG A 139 -1.16 0.25 4.04
C ARG A 139 -1.73 0.43 5.45
N TYR A 140 -0.87 0.54 6.46
CA TYR A 140 -1.29 0.84 7.84
C TYR A 140 -2.03 2.19 7.92
N ARG A 141 -1.48 3.25 7.30
CA ARG A 141 -2.07 4.60 7.26
C ARG A 141 -3.44 4.66 6.60
N LEU A 142 -3.71 3.76 5.64
CA LEU A 142 -4.99 3.67 4.94
C LEU A 142 -6.04 2.89 5.74
N LYS A 143 -5.64 1.75 6.32
CA LYS A 143 -6.57 0.76 6.88
C LYS A 143 -6.71 0.80 8.41
N THR A 144 -5.85 1.56 9.09
CA THR A 144 -5.80 1.62 10.55
C THR A 144 -5.54 3.04 11.04
N CYS A 145 -5.65 3.25 12.36
CA CYS A 145 -5.20 4.49 13.00
C CYS A 145 -3.71 4.47 13.42
N ILE A 146 -2.97 3.41 13.08
CA ILE A 146 -1.54 3.30 13.34
C ILE A 146 -0.77 4.08 12.27
N ASP A 147 0.16 4.90 12.74
CA ASP A 147 1.06 5.68 11.88
C ASP A 147 2.52 5.43 12.29
N PHE A 148 3.43 5.79 11.41
CA PHE A 148 4.87 5.61 11.57
C PHE A 148 5.57 6.93 11.32
N LYS A 149 6.51 7.29 12.20
CA LYS A 149 7.34 8.49 12.03
C LYS A 149 8.83 8.16 12.23
N PRO A 150 9.75 8.87 11.56
CA PRO A 150 11.17 8.77 11.88
C PRO A 150 11.41 9.05 13.37
N TRP A 151 12.25 8.24 14.00
CA TRP A 151 12.64 8.40 15.40
C TRP A 151 13.36 9.75 15.61
N ALA A 152 12.95 10.47 16.64
CA ALA A 152 13.41 11.82 16.98
C ALA A 152 13.86 11.93 18.45
N GLY A 153 14.19 10.80 19.09
CA GLY A 153 14.64 10.74 20.49
C GLY A 153 13.62 10.16 21.46
N GLU A 154 12.53 9.54 20.97
CA GLU A 154 11.58 8.81 21.80
C GLU A 154 12.26 7.66 22.55
N THR A 155 11.77 7.36 23.75
CA THR A 155 12.37 6.33 24.62
C THR A 155 12.43 4.96 23.96
N ASN A 156 11.35 4.55 23.27
CA ASN A 156 11.27 3.25 22.58
C ASN A 156 10.97 3.48 21.10
N TYR A 157 11.60 2.70 20.24
CA TYR A 157 11.42 2.78 18.78
C TYR A 157 11.77 1.44 18.13
N ILE A 158 11.24 1.22 16.92
CA ILE A 158 11.57 0.05 16.11
C ILE A 158 12.76 0.38 15.21
N SER A 159 13.83 -0.41 15.30
CA SER A 159 14.98 -0.36 14.41
C SER A 159 14.88 -1.52 13.42
N VAL A 160 14.60 -1.18 12.17
CA VAL A 160 14.48 -2.17 11.10
C VAL A 160 15.85 -2.42 10.49
N ILE A 161 16.33 -3.66 10.59
CA ILE A 161 17.68 -4.08 10.20
C ILE A 161 17.61 -5.17 9.13
N LYS A 162 18.72 -5.34 8.38
CA LYS A 162 18.97 -6.56 7.62
C LYS A 162 19.64 -7.60 8.50
N GLY A 163 18.86 -8.30 9.32
CA GLY A 163 19.31 -9.48 10.05
C GLY A 163 19.27 -10.74 9.19
N SER A 164 19.55 -11.88 9.81
CA SER A 164 19.28 -13.19 9.21
C SER A 164 17.79 -13.48 9.32
N GLY A 165 17.10 -13.68 8.18
CA GLY A 165 15.67 -13.99 8.13
C GLY A 165 14.74 -12.79 8.37
N CYS A 166 13.45 -13.07 8.46
CA CYS A 166 12.39 -12.12 8.78
C CYS A 166 11.90 -12.42 10.20
N TRP A 167 11.94 -11.46 11.11
CA TRP A 167 11.46 -11.71 12.48
C TRP A 167 11.24 -10.43 13.26
N SER A 168 10.44 -10.55 14.32
CA SER A 168 10.08 -9.46 15.21
C SER A 168 9.87 -9.96 16.64
N SER A 169 9.94 -9.05 17.61
CA SER A 169 9.46 -9.32 18.96
C SER A 169 7.97 -9.01 19.04
N VAL A 170 7.22 -9.80 19.83
CA VAL A 170 5.79 -9.52 20.02
C VAL A 170 5.58 -8.35 21.00
N GLY A 171 4.92 -7.29 20.55
CA GLY A 171 4.59 -6.09 21.31
C GLY A 171 5.75 -5.11 21.54
N ASN A 172 5.45 -3.96 22.16
CA ASN A 172 6.44 -3.00 22.63
C ASN A 172 7.17 -3.55 23.87
N ARG A 173 8.43 -3.91 23.70
CA ARG A 173 9.25 -4.51 24.76
C ARG A 173 9.75 -3.49 25.80
N ARG A 174 9.57 -2.19 25.55
CA ARG A 174 10.07 -1.10 26.39
C ARG A 174 11.58 -1.15 26.68
N ALA A 175 12.35 -1.71 25.74
CA ALA A 175 13.79 -1.92 25.88
C ALA A 175 14.65 -0.82 25.22
N GLY A 176 14.03 0.29 24.80
CA GLY A 176 14.68 1.29 23.98
C GLY A 176 14.64 0.93 22.50
N LYS A 177 15.80 0.63 21.92
CA LYS A 177 15.93 0.12 20.56
C LYS A 177 15.37 -1.30 20.48
N GLN A 178 14.27 -1.49 19.77
CA GLN A 178 13.70 -2.81 19.50
C GLN A 178 13.99 -3.20 18.05
N GLU A 179 14.73 -4.28 17.84
CA GLU A 179 15.08 -4.75 16.50
C GLU A 179 13.91 -5.49 15.83
N LEU A 180 13.76 -5.26 14.53
CA LEU A 180 12.89 -6.02 13.62
C LEU A 180 13.72 -6.32 12.37
N SER A 181 13.81 -7.60 11.97
CA SER A 181 14.61 -8.01 10.82
C SER A 181 13.77 -8.11 9.57
N ILE A 182 14.20 -7.40 8.53
CA ILE A 182 13.80 -7.63 7.14
C ILE A 182 15.08 -8.02 6.39
N GLY A 183 15.39 -9.31 6.44
CA GLY A 183 16.56 -9.92 5.81
C GLY A 183 16.42 -10.09 4.30
N ALA A 184 17.35 -10.85 3.71
CA ALA A 184 17.25 -11.23 2.30
C ALA A 184 15.96 -12.04 2.05
N ASN A 185 15.30 -11.79 0.92
CA ASN A 185 14.00 -12.37 0.51
C ASN A 185 12.79 -11.98 1.38
N CYS A 186 12.97 -11.12 2.39
CA CYS A 186 11.89 -10.61 3.25
C CYS A 186 11.28 -9.29 2.75
N ASP A 187 11.78 -8.76 1.64
CA ASP A 187 11.38 -7.49 1.02
C ASP A 187 10.05 -7.59 0.24
N ARG A 188 9.06 -8.23 0.86
CA ARG A 188 7.68 -8.36 0.39
C ARG A 188 6.76 -7.58 1.33
N ILE A 189 5.78 -6.85 0.78
CA ILE A 189 4.94 -5.95 1.58
C ILE A 189 4.19 -6.69 2.69
N ALA A 190 3.62 -7.87 2.40
CA ALA A 190 2.88 -8.67 3.37
C ALA A 190 3.78 -9.24 4.47
N THR A 191 5.05 -9.57 4.15
CA THR A 191 6.05 -9.97 5.14
C THR A 191 6.33 -8.82 6.10
N VAL A 192 6.54 -7.59 5.60
CA VAL A 192 6.71 -6.43 6.48
C VAL A 192 5.44 -6.20 7.32
N GLN A 193 4.24 -6.30 6.74
CA GLN A 193 2.99 -6.16 7.47
C GLN A 193 2.87 -7.17 8.62
N HIS A 194 3.22 -8.44 8.35
CA HIS A 194 3.26 -9.54 9.32
C HIS A 194 4.21 -9.24 10.49
N GLU A 195 5.46 -8.87 10.21
CA GLU A 195 6.45 -8.56 11.25
C GLU A 195 6.07 -7.35 12.11
N PHE A 196 5.39 -6.37 11.51
CA PHE A 196 4.86 -5.22 12.24
C PHE A 196 3.60 -5.57 13.05
N LEU A 197 2.79 -6.55 12.63
CA LEU A 197 1.71 -7.07 13.46
C LEU A 197 2.25 -7.79 14.69
N HIS A 198 3.34 -8.56 14.56
CA HIS A 198 4.08 -9.04 15.72
C HIS A 198 4.52 -7.89 16.62
N ALA A 199 5.18 -6.87 16.08
CA ALA A 199 5.61 -5.70 16.86
C ALA A 199 4.45 -4.98 17.57
N LEU A 200 3.24 -5.00 16.99
CA LEU A 200 2.00 -4.45 17.55
C LEU A 200 1.33 -5.35 18.61
N GLY A 201 1.79 -6.59 18.77
CA GLY A 201 1.36 -7.51 19.84
C GLY A 201 0.59 -8.74 19.36
N PHE A 202 0.57 -9.04 18.06
CA PHE A 202 -0.14 -10.18 17.52
C PHE A 202 0.74 -11.43 17.45
N TRP A 203 0.15 -12.58 17.78
CA TRP A 203 0.72 -13.91 17.55
C TRP A 203 0.15 -14.50 16.26
N HIS A 204 0.59 -15.69 15.89
CA HIS A 204 0.03 -16.39 14.75
C HIS A 204 -1.41 -16.88 14.98
N GLU A 205 -2.20 -16.92 13.90
CA GLU A 205 -3.61 -17.34 13.97
C GLU A 205 -3.74 -18.83 14.28
N GLN A 206 -2.85 -19.69 13.74
CA GLN A 206 -2.90 -21.14 14.04
C GLN A 206 -2.45 -21.50 15.46
N SER A 207 -2.02 -20.55 16.28
CA SER A 207 -1.63 -20.78 17.67
C SER A 207 -2.76 -20.46 18.66
N ARG A 208 -3.94 -20.08 18.17
CA ARG A 208 -5.13 -19.86 18.99
C ARG A 208 -5.54 -21.10 19.80
N SER A 209 -6.18 -20.87 20.94
CA SER A 209 -6.72 -21.90 21.83
C SER A 209 -7.77 -22.79 21.16
N ASP A 210 -8.55 -22.23 20.25
CA ASP A 210 -9.65 -22.88 19.52
C ASP A 210 -9.23 -23.45 18.16
N ARG A 211 -7.95 -23.38 17.78
CA ARG A 211 -7.49 -23.72 16.41
C ARG A 211 -7.78 -25.16 15.98
N ASP A 212 -7.79 -26.11 16.91
CA ASP A 212 -8.04 -27.53 16.61
C ASP A 212 -9.49 -27.81 16.17
N ASP A 213 -10.42 -26.84 16.35
CA ASP A 213 -11.78 -26.88 15.81
C ASP A 213 -11.85 -26.49 14.32
N TYR A 214 -10.78 -25.89 13.78
CA TYR A 214 -10.72 -25.34 12.43
C TYR A 214 -9.68 -26.03 11.55
N VAL A 215 -8.56 -26.45 12.15
CA VAL A 215 -7.45 -27.11 11.48
C VAL A 215 -7.02 -28.38 12.20
N ARG A 216 -6.29 -29.24 11.50
CA ARG A 216 -5.64 -30.42 12.02
C ARG A 216 -4.13 -30.29 11.80
N ILE A 217 -3.38 -30.41 12.89
CA ILE A 217 -1.92 -30.48 12.84
C ILE A 217 -1.50 -31.92 12.57
N MET A 218 -0.75 -32.14 11.49
CA MET A 218 -0.20 -33.43 11.10
C MET A 218 1.19 -33.60 11.68
N TRP A 219 1.25 -33.94 12.97
CA TRP A 219 2.47 -33.98 13.77
C TRP A 219 3.58 -34.86 13.18
N ASP A 220 3.22 -35.95 12.51
CA ASP A 220 4.13 -36.89 11.86
C ASP A 220 4.84 -36.31 10.61
N ARG A 221 4.37 -35.17 10.11
CA ARG A 221 4.88 -34.49 8.92
C ARG A 221 5.72 -33.25 9.24
N ILE A 222 5.86 -32.91 10.52
CA ILE A 222 6.65 -31.76 10.95
C ILE A 222 8.12 -32.15 11.02
N LEU A 223 9.02 -31.25 10.61
CA LEU A 223 10.46 -31.42 10.80
C LEU A 223 10.79 -31.64 12.28
N SER A 224 11.63 -32.64 12.57
CA SER A 224 12.02 -32.98 13.94
C SER A 224 12.61 -31.77 14.66
N GLY A 225 12.07 -31.47 15.84
CA GLY A 225 12.47 -30.31 16.66
C GLY A 225 11.65 -29.04 16.39
N ARG A 226 10.77 -29.03 15.38
CA ARG A 226 9.88 -27.90 15.03
C ARG A 226 8.45 -28.08 15.49
N GLU A 227 8.14 -29.15 16.22
CA GLU A 227 6.80 -29.40 16.76
C GLU A 227 6.34 -28.26 17.68
N HIS A 228 7.29 -27.60 18.35
CA HIS A 228 6.99 -26.50 19.26
C HIS A 228 6.39 -25.26 18.57
N ASN A 229 6.59 -25.09 17.25
CA ASN A 229 6.01 -24.01 16.45
C ASN A 229 4.50 -24.17 16.22
N PHE A 230 3.96 -25.33 16.58
CA PHE A 230 2.54 -25.65 16.42
C PHE A 230 1.84 -25.77 17.78
N ASN A 231 2.40 -25.27 18.88
CA ASN A 231 1.69 -25.31 20.16
C ASN A 231 0.51 -24.32 20.18
N THR A 232 -0.59 -24.67 20.86
CA THR A 232 -1.70 -23.74 21.14
C THR A 232 -1.45 -22.95 22.42
N TYR A 233 -2.02 -21.75 22.54
CA TYR A 233 -2.03 -20.99 23.78
C TYR A 233 -3.43 -20.62 24.25
N SER A 234 -3.63 -20.59 25.58
CA SER A 234 -4.91 -20.28 26.21
C SER A 234 -5.30 -18.81 26.04
N ASP A 235 -6.58 -18.50 26.24
CA ASP A 235 -7.13 -17.14 26.13
C ASP A 235 -6.51 -16.14 27.12
N SER A 236 -5.86 -16.62 28.18
CA SER A 236 -5.09 -15.79 29.12
C SER A 236 -3.79 -15.24 28.51
N VAL A 237 -3.38 -15.77 27.36
CA VAL A 237 -2.13 -15.47 26.65
C VAL A 237 -2.39 -14.65 25.39
N SER A 238 -3.37 -15.10 24.60
CA SER A 238 -3.73 -14.56 23.29
C SER A 238 -5.24 -14.32 23.30
N ASP A 239 -5.63 -13.06 23.26
CA ASP A 239 -7.04 -12.67 23.22
C ASP A 239 -7.53 -12.69 21.76
N SER A 240 -8.56 -13.48 21.48
CA SER A 240 -9.20 -13.52 20.16
C SER A 240 -9.96 -12.23 19.84
N LEU A 241 -10.14 -11.34 20.83
CA LEU A 241 -10.91 -10.11 20.78
C LEU A 241 -12.34 -10.34 20.28
N ASN A 242 -12.89 -11.52 20.57
CA ASN A 242 -14.19 -12.00 20.10
C ASN A 242 -14.32 -11.88 18.57
N VAL A 243 -13.28 -12.32 17.85
CA VAL A 243 -13.26 -12.45 16.39
C VAL A 243 -13.14 -13.94 16.03
N PRO A 244 -13.95 -14.46 15.08
CA PRO A 244 -13.86 -15.84 14.62
C PRO A 244 -12.45 -16.22 14.16
N TYR A 245 -12.18 -17.52 14.05
CA TYR A 245 -10.94 -18.01 13.45
C TYR A 245 -10.86 -17.59 11.98
N ASP A 246 -9.70 -17.06 11.57
CA ASP A 246 -9.53 -16.49 10.23
C ASP A 246 -8.51 -17.25 9.38
N TYR A 247 -9.02 -18.10 8.48
CA TYR A 247 -8.18 -18.80 7.48
C TYR A 247 -7.45 -17.84 6.54
N THR A 248 -7.94 -16.60 6.36
CA THR A 248 -7.35 -15.61 5.45
C THR A 248 -6.36 -14.66 6.14
N SER A 249 -6.11 -14.84 7.44
CA SER A 249 -5.21 -13.97 8.21
C SER A 249 -3.80 -13.99 7.62
N VAL A 250 -3.18 -12.82 7.51
CA VAL A 250 -1.76 -12.70 7.13
C VAL A 250 -0.85 -13.31 8.20
N MET A 251 -1.36 -13.48 9.42
CA MET A 251 -0.69 -14.13 10.56
C MET A 251 -0.90 -15.65 10.59
N HIS A 252 -1.55 -16.25 9.59
CA HIS A 252 -1.70 -17.70 9.51
C HIS A 252 -0.53 -18.32 8.74
N TYR A 253 -0.04 -19.47 9.22
CA TYR A 253 0.90 -20.33 8.48
C TYR A 253 0.31 -20.85 7.18
N SER A 254 1.16 -21.08 6.18
CA SER A 254 0.77 -21.89 5.03
C SER A 254 0.62 -23.37 5.41
N LYS A 255 -0.03 -24.15 4.54
CA LYS A 255 -0.14 -25.61 4.74
C LYS A 255 1.21 -26.35 4.73
N THR A 256 2.26 -25.72 4.22
CA THR A 256 3.59 -26.30 4.03
C THR A 256 4.60 -25.92 5.11
N ALA A 257 4.20 -25.10 6.09
CA ALA A 257 5.09 -24.62 7.15
C ALA A 257 5.80 -25.77 7.87
N PHE A 258 7.14 -25.73 7.94
CA PHE A 258 8.00 -26.73 8.58
C PHE A 258 7.76 -28.19 8.13
N GLN A 259 7.30 -28.40 6.89
CA GLN A 259 7.01 -29.75 6.40
C GLN A 259 8.28 -30.58 6.18
N ASN A 260 8.17 -31.88 6.46
CA ASN A 260 9.14 -32.88 6.10
C ASN A 260 8.60 -33.70 4.92
N GLY A 261 9.08 -33.40 3.71
CA GLY A 261 8.61 -34.02 2.46
C GLY A 261 7.71 -33.09 1.66
N THR A 262 6.64 -33.63 1.06
CA THR A 262 5.71 -32.89 0.18
C THR A 262 4.30 -32.77 0.73
N GLU A 263 3.99 -33.50 1.80
CA GLU A 263 2.66 -33.54 2.40
C GLU A 263 2.48 -32.38 3.39
N PRO A 264 1.28 -31.78 3.47
CA PRO A 264 1.04 -30.61 4.31
C PRO A 264 1.07 -30.94 5.81
N THR A 265 1.60 -30.01 6.61
CA THR A 265 1.63 -30.05 8.09
C THR A 265 0.33 -29.53 8.71
N ILE A 266 -0.35 -28.59 8.05
CA ILE A 266 -1.65 -28.06 8.46
C ILE A 266 -2.68 -28.45 7.41
N VAL A 267 -3.72 -29.18 7.83
CA VAL A 267 -4.87 -29.53 7.00
C VAL A 267 -6.10 -28.86 7.59
N THR A 268 -6.79 -28.02 6.81
CA THR A 268 -8.03 -27.38 7.26
C THR A 268 -9.13 -28.44 7.38
N ARG A 269 -10.02 -28.33 8.38
CA ARG A 269 -11.14 -29.27 8.53
C ARG A 269 -12.17 -29.14 7.41
N ILE A 270 -12.28 -27.94 6.86
CA ILE A 270 -13.07 -27.63 5.68
C ILE A 270 -12.09 -27.54 4.51
N SER A 271 -12.26 -28.42 3.52
CA SER A 271 -11.34 -28.56 2.37
C SER A 271 -11.20 -27.29 1.54
N ASP A 272 -12.26 -26.47 1.48
CA ASP A 272 -12.29 -25.24 0.69
C ASP A 272 -11.22 -24.23 1.11
N PHE A 273 -10.67 -24.36 2.33
CA PHE A 273 -9.65 -23.48 2.87
C PHE A 273 -8.21 -24.02 2.79
N GLU A 274 -7.99 -25.21 2.20
CA GLU A 274 -6.67 -25.86 2.17
C GLU A 274 -5.61 -24.99 1.47
N ASP A 275 -5.97 -24.32 0.37
CA ASP A 275 -5.10 -23.41 -0.38
C ASP A 275 -5.33 -21.92 -0.06
N VAL A 276 -6.21 -21.63 0.90
CA VAL A 276 -6.52 -20.27 1.34
C VAL A 276 -5.54 -19.82 2.43
N ILE A 277 -5.23 -20.70 3.38
CA ILE A 277 -4.31 -20.40 4.49
C ILE A 277 -2.92 -20.00 4.01
N GLY A 278 -2.25 -19.14 4.78
CA GLY A 278 -0.92 -18.63 4.43
C GLY A 278 -0.92 -17.67 3.25
N GLN A 279 -1.96 -16.84 3.12
CA GLN A 279 -1.97 -15.77 2.14
C GLN A 279 -0.95 -14.67 2.50
N ARG A 280 -0.29 -14.09 1.48
CA ARG A 280 0.76 -13.07 1.62
C ARG A 280 0.50 -11.87 0.71
N MET A 281 -0.77 -11.42 0.65
CA MET A 281 -1.20 -10.31 -0.20
C MET A 281 -1.32 -9.00 0.60
N ASP A 282 -2.11 -9.01 1.68
CA ASP A 282 -2.37 -7.87 2.55
C ASP A 282 -3.01 -8.36 3.87
N PHE A 283 -3.35 -7.45 4.79
CA PHE A 283 -4.20 -7.76 5.95
C PHE A 283 -5.55 -8.33 5.53
N SER A 284 -6.04 -9.32 6.27
CA SER A 284 -7.45 -9.70 6.19
C SER A 284 -8.34 -8.67 6.91
N ASP A 285 -9.65 -8.74 6.67
CA ASP A 285 -10.62 -7.92 7.41
C ASP A 285 -10.59 -8.22 8.92
N SER A 286 -10.32 -9.47 9.31
CA SER A 286 -10.24 -9.87 10.71
C SER A 286 -8.95 -9.38 11.39
N ASP A 287 -7.81 -9.37 10.67
CA ASP A 287 -6.56 -8.77 11.15
C ASP A 287 -6.79 -7.28 11.48
N LEU A 288 -7.41 -6.55 10.54
CA LEU A 288 -7.75 -5.14 10.71
C LEU A 288 -8.75 -4.93 11.84
N LEU A 289 -9.78 -5.78 11.96
CA LEU A 289 -10.77 -5.69 13.03
C LEU A 289 -10.12 -5.86 14.40
N LYS A 290 -9.25 -6.87 14.57
CA LYS A 290 -8.52 -7.11 15.82
C LYS A 290 -7.59 -5.94 16.14
N LEU A 291 -6.79 -5.47 15.17
CA LEU A 291 -5.87 -4.34 15.38
C LEU A 291 -6.61 -3.04 15.70
N ASN A 292 -7.68 -2.72 14.97
CA ASN A 292 -8.47 -1.52 15.18
C ASN A 292 -9.23 -1.56 16.52
N ARG A 293 -9.73 -2.73 16.96
CA ARG A 293 -10.29 -2.90 18.31
C ARG A 293 -9.21 -2.72 19.38
N LEU A 294 -8.03 -3.29 19.19
CA LEU A 294 -6.92 -3.20 20.15
C LEU A 294 -6.49 -1.74 20.37
N TYR A 295 -6.48 -0.93 19.31
CA TYR A 295 -6.04 0.47 19.34
C TYR A 295 -7.17 1.50 19.33
N ASN A 296 -8.43 1.07 19.44
CA ASN A 296 -9.62 1.93 19.41
C ASN A 296 -9.66 2.88 18.21
N CYS A 297 -9.37 2.36 17.02
CA CYS A 297 -9.32 3.15 15.80
C CYS A 297 -10.72 3.57 15.32
N SER A 298 -10.90 4.87 15.09
CA SER A 298 -12.14 5.45 14.54
C SER A 298 -11.97 6.09 13.17
N SER A 299 -10.72 6.36 12.76
CA SER A 299 -10.37 6.88 11.44
C SER A 299 -8.96 6.43 11.09
N SER A 300 -8.56 6.62 9.83
CA SER A 300 -7.19 6.42 9.38
C SER A 300 -6.58 7.73 8.88
N LEU A 301 -5.28 7.72 8.58
CA LEU A 301 -4.58 8.92 8.11
C LEU A 301 -4.92 9.23 6.65
N SER A 302 -5.03 8.21 5.79
CA SER A 302 -5.16 8.41 4.34
C SER A 302 -6.50 7.99 3.74
N PHE A 303 -7.41 7.33 4.46
CA PHE A 303 -8.77 7.13 3.92
C PHE A 303 -9.57 8.43 3.98
N MET A 304 -10.21 8.82 2.87
CA MET A 304 -11.12 9.96 2.85
C MET A 304 -12.57 9.54 2.60
N ASP A 305 -12.81 8.80 1.52
CA ASP A 305 -14.16 8.41 1.12
C ASP A 305 -14.18 7.17 0.22
N SER A 306 -15.31 6.47 0.26
CA SER A 306 -15.65 5.37 -0.67
C SER A 306 -17.16 5.41 -0.94
N CYS A 307 -17.55 5.38 -2.21
CA CYS A 307 -18.94 5.47 -2.63
C CYS A 307 -19.23 4.59 -3.85
N SER A 308 -20.04 3.57 -3.60
CA SER A 308 -20.56 2.60 -4.59
C SER A 308 -22.07 2.75 -4.82
N PHE A 309 -22.65 3.86 -4.35
CA PHE A 309 -24.07 4.22 -4.54
C PHE A 309 -25.12 3.20 -4.05
N GLU A 310 -24.74 2.19 -3.28
CA GLU A 310 -25.65 1.14 -2.76
C GLU A 310 -26.80 1.69 -1.89
N LEU A 311 -26.62 2.85 -1.25
CA LEU A 311 -27.62 3.50 -0.41
C LEU A 311 -28.23 4.73 -1.11
N GLU A 312 -29.52 5.00 -0.84
CA GLU A 312 -30.28 6.12 -1.42
C GLU A 312 -29.69 7.50 -1.09
N ASN A 313 -28.99 7.63 0.03
CA ASN A 313 -28.33 8.87 0.41
C ASN A 313 -27.05 9.16 -0.40
N VAL A 314 -26.65 8.26 -1.32
CA VAL A 314 -25.51 8.40 -2.24
C VAL A 314 -24.25 8.94 -1.56
N CYS A 315 -23.94 8.43 -0.36
CA CYS A 315 -22.77 8.83 0.43
C CYS A 315 -22.72 10.33 0.82
N GLY A 316 -23.86 11.02 0.72
CA GLY A 316 -23.99 12.46 0.91
C GLY A 316 -23.50 13.30 -0.28
N MET A 317 -23.35 12.69 -1.46
CA MET A 317 -23.13 13.44 -2.69
C MET A 317 -24.37 14.27 -3.03
N ILE A 318 -24.15 15.43 -3.65
CA ILE A 318 -25.22 16.34 -4.05
C ILE A 318 -25.14 16.62 -5.54
N GLN A 319 -26.26 16.97 -6.14
CA GLN A 319 -26.33 17.46 -7.51
C GLN A 319 -26.63 18.97 -7.50
N SER A 320 -26.15 19.65 -8.54
CA SER A 320 -26.43 21.07 -8.74
C SER A 320 -27.89 21.24 -9.22
N SER A 321 -28.47 22.42 -8.98
CA SER A 321 -29.77 22.81 -9.57
C SER A 321 -29.65 23.91 -10.63
N GLY A 322 -28.42 24.35 -10.91
CA GLY A 322 -28.11 25.45 -11.84
C GLY A 322 -27.66 24.99 -13.24
N ASP A 323 -27.57 23.68 -13.44
CA ASP A 323 -27.18 22.99 -14.66
C ASP A 323 -28.41 22.47 -15.42
N ASN A 324 -28.18 22.00 -16.65
CA ASN A 324 -29.25 21.71 -17.61
C ASN A 324 -29.71 20.25 -17.59
N ALA A 325 -29.06 19.41 -16.76
CA ALA A 325 -29.29 17.98 -16.66
C ALA A 325 -28.83 17.46 -15.30
N ASP A 326 -29.36 16.32 -14.86
CA ASP A 326 -29.04 15.71 -13.56
C ASP A 326 -28.38 14.33 -13.73
N TRP A 327 -27.58 13.95 -12.74
CA TRP A 327 -27.13 12.57 -12.58
C TRP A 327 -28.23 11.74 -11.92
N GLN A 328 -28.54 10.58 -12.48
CA GLN A 328 -29.58 9.70 -11.97
C GLN A 328 -28.97 8.45 -11.34
N ARG A 329 -29.39 8.13 -10.11
CA ARG A 329 -29.07 6.85 -9.48
C ARG A 329 -29.94 5.75 -10.09
N VAL A 330 -29.32 4.83 -10.82
CA VAL A 330 -30.01 3.76 -11.54
C VAL A 330 -29.30 2.42 -11.30
N SER A 331 -30.01 1.31 -11.51
CA SER A 331 -29.45 -0.04 -11.42
C SER A 331 -29.07 -0.62 -12.79
N GLN A 332 -29.59 -0.04 -13.87
CA GLN A 332 -29.34 -0.47 -15.25
C GLN A 332 -29.66 0.65 -16.24
N VAL A 333 -29.03 0.63 -17.41
CA VAL A 333 -29.30 1.53 -18.53
C VAL A 333 -29.52 0.70 -19.81
N PRO A 334 -30.61 0.90 -20.60
CA PRO A 334 -30.93 0.07 -21.76
C PRO A 334 -29.83 -0.03 -22.84
N ARG A 335 -28.94 0.95 -22.91
CA ARG A 335 -27.82 1.02 -23.87
C ARG A 335 -26.46 0.71 -23.23
N GLY A 336 -26.48 0.23 -21.99
CA GLY A 336 -25.31 -0.06 -21.19
C GLY A 336 -25.00 1.04 -20.16
N PRO A 337 -24.51 0.67 -18.96
CA PRO A 337 -24.25 -0.71 -18.54
C PRO A 337 -25.54 -1.44 -18.07
N GLU A 338 -25.58 -2.76 -18.26
CA GLU A 338 -26.71 -3.62 -17.82
C GLU A 338 -26.74 -3.78 -16.29
N ASN A 339 -25.59 -3.66 -15.63
CA ASN A 339 -25.42 -3.79 -14.19
C ASN A 339 -24.40 -2.75 -13.70
N ASP A 340 -24.40 -2.50 -12.40
CA ASP A 340 -23.36 -1.75 -11.69
C ASP A 340 -21.98 -2.41 -11.80
N HIS A 341 -20.93 -1.65 -11.51
CA HIS A 341 -19.58 -2.22 -11.41
C HIS A 341 -19.40 -2.93 -10.07
N SER A 342 -20.00 -2.43 -9.00
CA SER A 342 -19.77 -2.92 -7.63
C SER A 342 -19.98 -4.42 -7.49
N ASN A 343 -21.11 -4.93 -7.97
CA ASN A 343 -21.51 -6.33 -7.90
C ASN A 343 -21.43 -7.08 -9.24
N MET A 344 -21.23 -6.37 -10.36
CA MET A 344 -21.24 -6.95 -11.72
C MET A 344 -22.48 -7.81 -12.01
N GLY A 345 -23.63 -7.48 -11.43
CA GLY A 345 -24.88 -8.24 -11.61
C GLY A 345 -24.90 -9.63 -10.95
N GLN A 346 -23.97 -9.93 -10.03
CA GLN A 346 -23.99 -11.18 -9.24
C GLN A 346 -25.30 -11.38 -8.47
N CYS A 347 -25.95 -10.28 -8.09
CA CYS A 347 -27.24 -10.27 -7.42
C CYS A 347 -28.24 -9.46 -8.28
N GLN A 348 -29.25 -10.15 -8.84
CA GLN A 348 -30.23 -9.53 -9.73
C GLN A 348 -31.04 -8.43 -9.02
N GLY A 349 -31.08 -7.24 -9.60
CA GLY A 349 -31.85 -6.10 -9.07
C GLY A 349 -31.23 -5.41 -7.85
N SER A 350 -29.99 -5.72 -7.53
CA SER A 350 -29.16 -5.02 -6.53
C SER A 350 -27.92 -4.45 -7.19
N GLY A 351 -27.36 -3.39 -6.61
CA GLY A 351 -26.29 -2.61 -7.24
C GLY A 351 -26.83 -1.36 -7.93
N PHE A 352 -26.15 -0.24 -7.71
CA PHE A 352 -26.54 1.04 -8.27
C PHE A 352 -25.32 1.85 -8.69
N PHE A 353 -25.51 2.71 -9.68
CA PHE A 353 -24.49 3.63 -10.15
C PHE A 353 -25.14 4.97 -10.51
N MET A 354 -24.32 6.02 -10.68
CA MET A 354 -24.80 7.31 -11.15
C MET A 354 -24.67 7.39 -12.66
N HIS A 355 -25.73 7.80 -13.34
CA HIS A 355 -25.79 7.90 -14.80
C HIS A 355 -26.20 9.31 -15.25
N PHE A 356 -25.40 9.89 -16.13
CA PHE A 356 -25.74 11.08 -16.89
C PHE A 356 -26.20 10.67 -18.29
N ASP A 357 -27.50 10.77 -18.55
CA ASP A 357 -28.10 10.47 -19.85
C ASP A 357 -27.83 11.60 -20.85
N SER A 358 -26.79 11.44 -21.67
CA SER A 358 -26.44 12.42 -22.69
C SER A 358 -27.34 12.32 -23.93
N SER A 359 -28.19 11.29 -24.06
CA SER A 359 -29.07 11.10 -25.22
C SER A 359 -30.29 12.02 -25.19
N SER A 360 -30.76 12.41 -24.00
CA SER A 360 -31.97 13.22 -23.79
C SER A 360 -31.72 14.73 -23.68
N VAL A 361 -30.45 15.17 -23.80
CA VAL A 361 -30.06 16.58 -23.56
C VAL A 361 -29.41 17.22 -24.80
N ASN A 362 -29.37 18.55 -24.83
CA ASN A 362 -28.79 19.31 -25.93
C ASN A 362 -27.25 19.29 -25.88
N VAL A 363 -26.61 19.40 -27.05
CA VAL A 363 -25.14 19.49 -27.16
C VAL A 363 -24.61 20.62 -26.26
N GLY A 364 -23.58 20.33 -25.46
CA GLY A 364 -23.01 21.27 -24.50
C GLY A 364 -23.74 21.35 -23.16
N ALA A 365 -24.86 20.64 -22.98
CA ALA A 365 -25.46 20.48 -21.66
C ALA A 365 -24.52 19.73 -20.71
N THR A 366 -24.58 20.11 -19.44
CA THR A 366 -23.78 19.54 -18.36
C THR A 366 -24.67 19.03 -17.24
N ALA A 367 -24.18 18.03 -16.51
CA ALA A 367 -24.73 17.53 -15.26
C ALA A 367 -23.62 17.44 -14.20
N VAL A 368 -23.84 17.98 -13.01
CA VAL A 368 -22.84 18.10 -11.96
C VAL A 368 -23.23 17.26 -10.74
N LEU A 369 -22.32 16.37 -10.34
CA LEU A 369 -22.37 15.62 -9.08
C LEU A 369 -21.19 16.04 -8.20
N GLU A 370 -21.46 16.42 -6.95
CA GLU A 370 -20.44 16.85 -6.00
C GLU A 370 -20.38 15.94 -4.80
N SER A 371 -19.17 15.68 -4.30
CA SER A 371 -19.00 15.03 -3.01
C SER A 371 -19.54 15.89 -1.86
N ARG A 372 -19.75 15.27 -0.69
CA ARG A 372 -19.80 16.02 0.57
C ARG A 372 -18.49 16.80 0.79
N THR A 373 -18.46 17.71 1.75
CA THR A 373 -17.23 18.41 2.13
C THR A 373 -16.24 17.44 2.79
N LEU A 374 -15.02 17.39 2.26
CA LEU A 374 -13.93 16.53 2.68
C LEU A 374 -12.82 17.34 3.35
N TYR A 375 -12.08 16.72 4.26
CA TYR A 375 -11.09 17.37 5.11
C TYR A 375 -9.73 16.67 4.99
N PRO A 376 -8.81 17.15 4.13
CA PRO A 376 -7.52 16.53 3.93
C PRO A 376 -6.63 16.71 5.17
N LYS A 377 -5.87 15.66 5.50
CA LYS A 377 -4.84 15.60 6.55
C LYS A 377 -3.43 15.64 5.95
N ARG A 378 -3.28 15.34 4.65
CA ARG A 378 -2.04 15.41 3.86
C ARG A 378 -2.24 16.39 2.69
N GLY A 379 -1.16 16.66 1.95
CA GLY A 379 -1.16 17.60 0.83
C GLY A 379 -1.31 16.97 -0.56
N PHE A 380 -1.71 15.71 -0.63
CA PHE A 380 -1.87 14.97 -1.88
C PHE A 380 -2.91 13.87 -1.73
N GLN A 381 -3.67 13.63 -2.81
CA GLN A 381 -4.71 12.62 -2.85
C GLN A 381 -4.73 11.92 -4.20
N CYS A 382 -5.31 10.74 -4.21
CA CYS A 382 -5.64 9.99 -5.40
C CYS A 382 -7.14 9.72 -5.42
N LEU A 383 -7.82 10.36 -6.36
CA LEU A 383 -9.21 10.03 -6.69
C LEU A 383 -9.20 8.90 -7.70
N GLN A 384 -10.03 7.89 -7.50
CA GLN A 384 -10.26 6.82 -8.46
C GLN A 384 -11.73 6.48 -8.57
N PHE A 385 -12.15 6.01 -9.73
CA PHE A 385 -13.54 5.61 -10.00
C PHE A 385 -13.59 4.79 -11.28
N TYR A 386 -14.66 4.02 -11.43
CA TYR A 386 -14.98 3.32 -12.67
C TYR A 386 -15.94 4.16 -13.51
N LEU A 387 -15.69 4.23 -14.82
CA LEU A 387 -16.46 4.99 -15.79
C LEU A 387 -16.88 4.08 -16.95
N TYR A 388 -18.16 4.14 -17.31
CA TYR A 388 -18.72 3.47 -18.48
C TYR A 388 -19.30 4.49 -19.45
N ASN A 389 -18.99 4.37 -20.73
CA ASN A 389 -19.58 5.18 -21.80
C ASN A 389 -20.51 4.34 -22.69
N SER A 390 -21.79 4.71 -22.75
CA SER A 390 -22.77 4.23 -23.74
C SER A 390 -23.24 5.32 -24.70
N GLY A 391 -22.69 6.53 -24.56
CA GLY A 391 -22.98 7.69 -25.37
C GLY A 391 -22.04 7.85 -26.57
N SER A 392 -21.61 9.08 -26.82
CA SER A 392 -20.67 9.41 -27.90
C SER A 392 -19.23 9.42 -27.39
N GLU A 393 -18.25 9.14 -28.26
CA GLU A 393 -16.82 9.38 -27.95
C GLU A 393 -16.50 10.87 -27.72
N SER A 394 -17.38 11.77 -28.19
CA SER A 394 -17.26 13.21 -27.97
C SER A 394 -17.81 13.67 -26.61
N ASP A 395 -18.55 12.81 -25.89
CA ASP A 395 -18.95 13.09 -24.52
C ASP A 395 -17.71 13.05 -23.62
N GLN A 396 -17.68 13.91 -22.60
CA GLN A 396 -16.53 14.04 -21.71
C GLN A 396 -16.95 14.15 -20.24
N LEU A 397 -16.05 13.77 -19.35
CA LEU A 397 -16.18 13.95 -17.91
C LEU A 397 -15.08 14.91 -17.43
N ASN A 398 -15.50 16.04 -16.86
CA ASN A 398 -14.60 17.01 -16.27
C ASN A 398 -14.58 16.83 -14.76
N ILE A 399 -13.38 16.83 -14.16
CA ILE A 399 -13.20 16.76 -12.71
C ILE A 399 -12.72 18.11 -12.23
N TYR A 400 -13.48 18.73 -11.35
CA TYR A 400 -13.12 19.97 -10.66
C TYR A 400 -12.93 19.72 -9.17
N ILE A 401 -12.15 20.60 -8.55
CA ILE A 401 -12.03 20.73 -7.10
C ILE A 401 -12.61 22.07 -6.69
N ARG A 402 -13.57 22.05 -5.77
CA ARG A 402 -14.05 23.25 -5.08
C ARG A 402 -13.40 23.34 -3.71
N GLU A 403 -12.37 24.18 -3.58
CA GLU A 403 -11.63 24.38 -2.34
C GLU A 403 -12.20 25.57 -1.55
N TYR A 404 -12.47 25.40 -0.25
CA TYR A 404 -13.04 26.44 0.59
C TYR A 404 -11.97 27.09 1.47
N SER A 405 -12.00 28.42 1.58
CA SER A 405 -11.12 29.19 2.47
C SER A 405 -11.92 30.13 3.36
N THR A 406 -11.26 30.77 4.32
CA THR A 406 -11.86 31.83 5.14
C THR A 406 -12.28 33.04 4.30
N ASP A 407 -11.56 33.31 3.21
CA ASP A 407 -11.75 34.49 2.36
C ASP A 407 -12.76 34.24 1.24
N ASN A 408 -13.02 32.98 0.90
CA ASN A 408 -13.98 32.58 -0.12
C ASN A 408 -14.89 31.46 0.42
N VAL A 409 -16.02 31.88 0.96
CA VAL A 409 -17.03 30.99 1.58
C VAL A 409 -17.76 30.15 0.52
N ASP A 410 -17.92 30.68 -0.70
CA ASP A 410 -18.56 29.98 -1.81
C ASP A 410 -17.61 28.95 -2.47
N GLY A 411 -16.31 29.04 -2.16
CA GLY A 411 -15.27 28.13 -2.62
C GLY A 411 -14.68 28.52 -3.97
N ASN A 412 -13.41 28.18 -4.19
CA ASN A 412 -12.73 28.37 -5.46
C ASN A 412 -12.81 27.08 -6.28
N LEU A 413 -13.42 27.14 -7.46
CA LEU A 413 -13.57 26.00 -8.35
C LEU A 413 -12.42 25.96 -9.37
N THR A 414 -11.68 24.85 -9.42
CA THR A 414 -10.55 24.65 -10.33
C THR A 414 -10.72 23.35 -11.10
N LEU A 415 -10.63 23.39 -12.42
CA LEU A 415 -10.59 22.19 -13.28
C LEU A 415 -9.24 21.49 -13.05
N VAL A 416 -9.29 20.21 -12.71
CA VAL A 416 -8.08 19.41 -12.47
C VAL A 416 -7.85 18.32 -13.51
N GLU A 417 -8.91 17.82 -14.16
CA GLU A 417 -8.79 16.79 -15.20
C GLU A 417 -9.93 16.89 -16.22
N GLU A 418 -9.62 16.62 -17.48
CA GLU A 418 -10.60 16.47 -18.57
C GLU A 418 -10.48 15.08 -19.19
N ILE A 419 -11.46 14.21 -18.95
CA ILE A 419 -11.49 12.86 -19.50
C ILE A 419 -12.32 12.88 -20.78
N LYS A 420 -11.64 12.74 -21.92
CA LYS A 420 -12.20 12.77 -23.29
C LYS A 420 -11.97 11.42 -23.99
N GLU A 421 -12.65 11.21 -25.11
CA GLU A 421 -12.47 10.00 -25.95
C GLU A 421 -12.61 8.69 -25.15
N ILE A 422 -13.62 8.66 -24.26
CA ILE A 422 -13.84 7.54 -23.34
C ILE A 422 -14.29 6.30 -24.14
N PRO A 423 -13.58 5.17 -24.05
CA PRO A 423 -13.95 3.95 -24.76
C PRO A 423 -15.38 3.50 -24.44
N ILE A 424 -16.14 3.19 -25.49
CA ILE A 424 -17.55 2.79 -25.36
C ILE A 424 -17.66 1.31 -24.98
N GLY A 425 -18.66 0.98 -24.16
CA GLY A 425 -19.12 -0.40 -24.00
C GLY A 425 -18.44 -1.23 -22.90
N SER A 426 -17.60 -0.63 -22.06
CA SER A 426 -16.94 -1.33 -20.94
C SER A 426 -16.64 -0.39 -19.77
N TRP A 427 -16.61 -0.93 -18.56
CA TRP A 427 -16.13 -0.20 -17.37
C TRP A 427 -14.63 0.05 -17.48
N GLN A 428 -14.20 1.27 -17.18
CA GLN A 428 -12.81 1.71 -17.24
C GLN A 428 -12.42 2.37 -15.92
N LEU A 429 -11.32 1.89 -15.32
CA LEU A 429 -10.76 2.48 -14.10
C LEU A 429 -9.94 3.73 -14.41
N TYR A 430 -10.31 4.86 -13.81
CA TYR A 430 -9.58 6.12 -13.89
C TYR A 430 -8.93 6.48 -12.56
N HIS A 431 -7.79 7.16 -12.62
CA HIS A 431 -7.11 7.76 -11.47
C HIS A 431 -6.81 9.23 -11.77
N VAL A 432 -7.09 10.11 -10.82
CA VAL A 432 -6.86 11.56 -10.90
C VAL A 432 -6.03 12.00 -9.70
N THR A 433 -4.85 12.56 -9.99
CA THR A 433 -3.93 13.04 -8.94
C THR A 433 -4.37 14.41 -8.45
N LEU A 434 -4.55 14.56 -7.14
CA LEU A 434 -4.96 15.79 -6.50
C LEU A 434 -3.89 16.28 -5.51
N LYS A 435 -3.85 17.60 -5.28
CA LYS A 435 -2.90 18.27 -4.36
C LYS A 435 -3.63 19.32 -3.53
N VAL A 436 -4.68 18.90 -2.83
CA VAL A 436 -5.56 19.80 -2.07
C VAL A 436 -5.14 19.85 -0.62
N THR A 437 -5.18 21.03 0.00
CA THR A 437 -4.69 21.24 1.37
C THR A 437 -5.74 21.78 2.34
N LYS A 438 -6.82 22.39 1.82
CA LYS A 438 -7.94 22.86 2.62
C LYS A 438 -9.15 21.97 2.42
N LYS A 439 -10.21 22.19 3.20
CA LYS A 439 -11.47 21.45 3.01
C LYS A 439 -12.02 21.70 1.60
N PHE A 440 -12.50 20.65 0.95
CA PHE A 440 -12.88 20.73 -0.47
C PHE A 440 -14.04 19.79 -0.83
N ARG A 441 -14.53 19.92 -2.05
CA ARG A 441 -15.39 18.93 -2.71
C ARG A 441 -14.79 18.52 -4.04
N VAL A 442 -14.98 17.25 -4.38
CA VAL A 442 -14.77 16.75 -5.75
C VAL A 442 -16.05 17.02 -6.53
N VAL A 443 -15.93 17.54 -7.74
CA VAL A 443 -17.05 17.92 -8.60
C VAL A 443 -16.88 17.18 -9.93
N PHE A 444 -17.80 16.29 -10.22
CA PHE A 444 -17.89 15.50 -11.44
C PHE A 444 -18.89 16.16 -12.39
N GLU A 445 -18.41 16.70 -13.50
CA GLU A 445 -19.26 17.32 -14.52
C GLU A 445 -19.27 16.46 -15.78
N GLY A 446 -20.39 15.77 -16.04
CA GLY A 446 -20.63 15.11 -17.31
C GLY A 446 -21.06 16.15 -18.34
N ARG A 447 -20.48 16.12 -19.54
CA ARG A 447 -20.78 17.07 -20.61
C ARG A 447 -21.07 16.36 -21.92
N LYS A 448 -22.22 16.68 -22.52
CA LYS A 448 -22.61 16.16 -23.83
C LYS A 448 -21.78 16.79 -24.96
N GLY A 449 -21.14 15.95 -25.77
CA GLY A 449 -20.39 16.31 -26.96
C GLY A 449 -21.26 16.58 -28.19
N SER A 450 -20.60 16.87 -29.31
CA SER A 450 -21.28 17.16 -30.59
C SER A 450 -21.79 15.91 -31.33
N GLY A 451 -21.29 14.74 -30.97
CA GLY A 451 -21.66 13.48 -31.60
C GLY A 451 -23.03 12.96 -31.15
N THR A 452 -23.63 12.13 -32.01
CA THR A 452 -24.88 11.45 -31.69
C THR A 452 -24.66 10.47 -30.53
N SER A 453 -25.42 10.64 -29.46
CA SER A 453 -25.40 9.76 -28.29
C SER A 453 -26.69 8.95 -28.24
N LEU A 454 -26.58 7.67 -27.88
CA LEU A 454 -27.72 6.78 -27.64
C LEU A 454 -27.89 6.43 -26.16
N GLY A 455 -26.94 6.84 -25.30
CA GLY A 455 -26.93 6.55 -23.87
C GLY A 455 -26.26 7.71 -23.14
N GLY A 456 -25.20 7.42 -22.38
CA GLY A 456 -24.51 8.47 -21.64
C GLY A 456 -23.27 7.99 -20.88
N LEU A 457 -22.95 8.70 -19.81
CA LEU A 457 -21.80 8.42 -18.94
C LEU A 457 -22.27 7.84 -17.62
N SER A 458 -21.64 6.78 -17.14
CA SER A 458 -21.98 6.14 -15.85
C SER A 458 -20.75 6.05 -14.98
N ILE A 459 -20.86 6.42 -13.70
CA ILE A 459 -19.76 6.35 -12.73
C ILE A 459 -20.14 5.46 -11.55
N ASP A 460 -19.18 4.70 -11.05
CA ASP A 460 -19.34 3.80 -9.92
C ASP A 460 -18.01 3.60 -9.16
N ASP A 461 -18.07 3.01 -7.96
CA ASP A 461 -16.93 2.64 -7.13
C ASP A 461 -15.91 3.77 -6.91
N ILE A 462 -16.41 4.96 -6.58
CA ILE A 462 -15.59 6.14 -6.34
C ILE A 462 -14.84 5.95 -5.02
N ASN A 463 -13.51 5.97 -5.06
CA ASN A 463 -12.67 5.93 -3.88
C ASN A 463 -11.72 7.13 -3.87
N LEU A 464 -11.57 7.74 -2.69
CA LEU A 464 -10.65 8.84 -2.48
C LEU A 464 -9.76 8.55 -1.27
N SER A 465 -8.45 8.62 -1.50
CA SER A 465 -7.46 8.43 -0.45
C SER A 465 -6.31 9.43 -0.57
N GLU A 466 -5.70 9.80 0.55
CA GLU A 466 -4.52 10.65 0.63
C GLU A 466 -3.24 9.84 0.34
N THR A 467 -3.23 9.21 -0.83
CA THR A 467 -2.16 8.37 -1.36
C THR A 467 -1.69 8.92 -2.72
N ARG A 468 -0.56 8.43 -3.22
CA ARG A 468 -0.14 8.74 -4.60
C ARG A 468 -0.91 7.85 -5.57
N CYS A 469 -1.33 8.42 -6.70
CA CYS A 469 -1.85 7.60 -7.79
C CYS A 469 -0.74 6.76 -8.43
N PRO A 470 -1.08 5.58 -8.98
CA PRO A 470 -0.14 4.82 -9.79
C PRO A 470 0.31 5.67 -11.01
N HIS A 471 1.57 5.53 -11.40
CA HIS A 471 2.09 6.26 -12.57
C HIS A 471 1.49 5.76 -13.87
N HIS A 472 1.27 4.45 -13.98
CA HIS A 472 0.71 3.80 -15.15
C HIS A 472 -0.25 2.69 -14.74
N ILE A 473 -1.16 2.33 -15.65
CA ILE A 473 -2.14 1.27 -15.47
C ILE A 473 -2.08 0.38 -16.69
N TRP A 474 -1.87 -0.91 -16.48
CA TRP A 474 -2.00 -1.91 -17.52
C TRP A 474 -3.33 -2.64 -17.33
N HIS A 475 -4.29 -2.32 -18.21
CA HIS A 475 -5.58 -2.98 -18.29
C HIS A 475 -5.53 -4.15 -19.27
N ILE A 476 -5.90 -5.34 -18.81
CA ILE A 476 -5.96 -6.57 -19.61
C ILE A 476 -7.42 -7.03 -19.64
N ARG A 477 -8.01 -7.03 -20.85
CA ARG A 477 -9.38 -7.51 -21.09
C ARG A 477 -9.39 -8.99 -21.46
N ASN A 478 -10.52 -9.64 -21.23
CA ASN A 478 -10.74 -11.06 -21.51
C ASN A 478 -9.67 -11.95 -20.86
N PHE A 479 -9.37 -11.69 -19.59
CA PHE A 479 -8.17 -12.19 -18.92
C PHE A 479 -8.20 -13.71 -18.67
N THR A 480 -9.36 -14.27 -18.36
CA THR A 480 -9.54 -15.66 -17.92
C THR A 480 -9.01 -16.67 -18.93
N GLN A 481 -9.07 -16.36 -20.23
CA GLN A 481 -8.59 -17.24 -21.30
C GLN A 481 -7.07 -17.51 -21.26
N PHE A 482 -6.30 -16.68 -20.54
CA PHE A 482 -4.85 -16.75 -20.49
C PHE A 482 -4.33 -17.62 -19.34
N ILE A 483 -5.15 -17.89 -18.33
CA ILE A 483 -4.73 -18.60 -17.11
C ILE A 483 -4.45 -20.08 -17.43
N GLY A 484 -3.21 -20.54 -17.18
CA GLY A 484 -2.77 -21.89 -17.50
C GLY A 484 -2.73 -22.20 -19.01
N SER A 485 -2.86 -21.19 -19.86
CA SER A 485 -2.92 -21.33 -21.32
C SER A 485 -1.52 -21.20 -21.94
N PRO A 486 -1.20 -21.94 -23.02
CA PRO A 486 0.04 -21.73 -23.78
C PRO A 486 0.20 -20.30 -24.33
N ASN A 487 -0.92 -19.60 -24.53
CA ASN A 487 -0.94 -18.21 -24.99
C ASN A 487 -0.87 -17.20 -23.83
N GLY A 488 -0.68 -17.66 -22.59
CA GLY A 488 -0.64 -16.85 -21.37
C GLY A 488 0.66 -16.03 -21.18
N THR A 489 1.40 -15.75 -22.25
CA THR A 489 2.60 -14.90 -22.21
C THR A 489 2.23 -13.49 -22.66
N LEU A 490 2.01 -12.58 -21.71
CA LEU A 490 1.52 -11.23 -21.99
C LEU A 490 2.60 -10.19 -21.76
N TYR A 491 2.76 -9.26 -22.70
CA TYR A 491 3.62 -8.09 -22.55
C TYR A 491 2.76 -6.83 -22.53
N SER A 492 3.03 -5.93 -21.58
CA SER A 492 2.34 -4.65 -21.52
C SER A 492 2.69 -3.74 -22.71
N PRO A 493 1.90 -2.69 -22.96
CA PRO A 493 2.36 -1.54 -23.73
C PRO A 493 3.65 -0.95 -23.13
N PRO A 494 4.45 -0.21 -23.93
CA PRO A 494 5.61 0.51 -23.41
C PRO A 494 5.17 1.69 -22.54
N PHE A 495 5.88 1.90 -21.43
CA PHE A 495 5.66 3.03 -20.52
C PHE A 495 6.95 3.79 -20.27
N TYR A 496 6.85 5.03 -19.79
CA TYR A 496 7.98 5.85 -19.37
C TYR A 496 7.91 6.14 -17.88
N SER A 497 8.98 5.82 -17.14
CA SER A 497 9.09 6.15 -15.71
C SER A 497 9.19 7.65 -15.48
N SER A 498 9.05 8.07 -14.21
CA SER A 498 9.17 9.47 -13.80
C SER A 498 10.54 10.11 -14.16
N LYS A 499 11.61 9.32 -14.21
CA LYS A 499 12.95 9.74 -14.65
C LYS A 499 13.18 9.63 -16.15
N GLY A 500 12.23 9.12 -16.91
CA GLY A 500 12.29 9.02 -18.38
C GLY A 500 12.82 7.70 -18.93
N TYR A 501 13.14 6.68 -18.10
CA TYR A 501 13.45 5.33 -18.58
C TYR A 501 12.21 4.67 -19.18
N ALA A 502 12.34 4.10 -20.38
CA ALA A 502 11.29 3.28 -20.98
C ALA A 502 11.30 1.88 -20.39
N PHE A 503 10.12 1.32 -20.13
CA PHE A 503 9.97 -0.02 -19.57
C PHE A 503 8.74 -0.76 -20.11
N GLN A 504 8.73 -2.07 -19.89
CA GLN A 504 7.65 -2.99 -20.24
C GLN A 504 7.51 -4.06 -19.15
N ILE A 505 6.28 -4.48 -18.88
CA ILE A 505 5.98 -5.56 -17.94
C ILE A 505 5.70 -6.84 -18.71
N TYR A 506 6.22 -7.96 -18.23
CA TYR A 506 5.93 -9.31 -18.72
C TYR A 506 5.15 -10.07 -17.64
N LEU A 507 3.96 -10.56 -18.00
CA LEU A 507 3.14 -11.43 -17.15
C LEU A 507 3.10 -12.82 -17.79
N ASN A 508 3.52 -13.82 -17.01
CA ASN A 508 3.52 -15.22 -17.41
C ASN A 508 2.42 -15.99 -16.67
N LEU A 509 1.41 -16.45 -17.39
CA LEU A 509 0.29 -17.25 -16.90
C LEU A 509 0.34 -18.70 -17.40
N THR A 510 1.40 -19.08 -18.13
CA THR A 510 1.52 -20.41 -18.76
C THR A 510 1.80 -21.54 -17.78
N HIS A 511 2.35 -21.23 -16.61
CA HIS A 511 2.63 -22.24 -15.58
C HIS A 511 1.31 -22.82 -15.04
N VAL A 512 1.35 -24.06 -14.55
CA VAL A 512 0.13 -24.78 -14.13
C VAL A 512 -0.50 -24.18 -12.88
N THR A 513 0.33 -23.67 -11.96
CA THR A 513 -0.13 -23.23 -10.63
C THR A 513 0.07 -21.76 -10.32
N ASN A 514 1.05 -21.10 -10.95
CA ASN A 514 1.56 -19.81 -10.51
C ASN A 514 1.60 -18.82 -11.67
N ALA A 515 1.27 -17.57 -11.39
CA ALA A 515 1.56 -16.45 -12.28
C ALA A 515 2.94 -15.89 -11.94
N GLY A 516 3.75 -15.57 -12.96
CA GLY A 516 5.00 -14.82 -12.81
C GLY A 516 4.88 -13.41 -13.37
N ILE A 517 5.60 -12.45 -12.81
CA ILE A 517 5.63 -11.06 -13.30
C ILE A 517 7.07 -10.53 -13.30
N TYR A 518 7.46 -9.87 -14.40
CA TYR A 518 8.82 -9.39 -14.60
C TYR A 518 8.83 -7.97 -15.17
N PHE A 519 9.72 -7.14 -14.66
CA PHE A 519 9.99 -5.80 -15.14
C PHE A 519 11.17 -5.82 -16.12
N HIS A 520 11.01 -5.17 -17.28
CA HIS A 520 12.06 -5.00 -18.27
C HIS A 520 12.30 -3.53 -18.57
N LEU A 521 13.55 -3.09 -18.59
CA LEU A 521 13.92 -1.87 -19.31
C LEU A 521 13.91 -2.13 -20.81
N ILE A 522 13.41 -1.18 -21.59
CA ILE A 522 13.38 -1.25 -23.05
C ILE A 522 14.06 -0.02 -23.65
N SER A 523 14.47 -0.11 -24.91
CA SER A 523 15.03 1.05 -25.61
C SER A 523 13.99 2.16 -25.73
N GLY A 524 14.30 3.34 -25.20
CA GLY A 524 13.45 4.52 -25.20
C GLY A 524 14.06 5.72 -25.92
N ALA A 525 13.23 6.74 -26.18
CA ALA A 525 13.67 7.97 -26.84
C ALA A 525 14.66 8.79 -26.01
N ASN A 526 14.64 8.63 -24.68
CA ASN A 526 15.46 9.41 -23.76
C ASN A 526 16.82 8.76 -23.45
N ASP A 527 17.08 7.54 -23.93
CA ASP A 527 18.19 6.70 -23.49
C ASP A 527 19.58 7.35 -23.60
N ASP A 528 19.78 8.27 -24.55
CA ASP A 528 21.04 8.99 -24.76
C ASP A 528 21.37 10.00 -23.64
N GLN A 529 20.36 10.44 -22.88
CA GLN A 529 20.47 11.44 -21.82
C GLN A 529 20.40 10.82 -20.41
N LEU A 530 20.02 9.55 -20.33
CA LEU A 530 19.84 8.85 -19.06
C LEU A 530 21.15 8.28 -18.52
N GLN A 531 21.19 8.09 -17.21
CA GLN A 531 22.30 7.43 -16.53
C GLN A 531 22.21 5.91 -16.73
N TRP A 532 23.35 5.28 -17.02
CA TRP A 532 23.45 3.83 -17.19
C TRP A 532 24.67 3.28 -16.46
N PRO A 533 24.58 2.11 -15.79
CA PRO A 533 23.37 1.31 -15.55
C PRO A 533 22.28 2.04 -14.74
N CYS A 534 21.02 1.68 -14.93
CA CYS A 534 19.86 2.38 -14.35
C CYS A 534 19.90 2.34 -12.81
N PRO A 535 20.11 3.48 -12.12
CA PRO A 535 20.39 3.45 -10.69
C PRO A 535 19.12 3.61 -9.84
N TRP A 536 18.88 2.65 -8.94
CA TRP A 536 17.96 2.73 -7.81
C TRP A 536 16.53 3.18 -8.15
N GLN A 537 16.01 2.74 -9.30
CA GLN A 537 14.60 2.91 -9.63
C GLN A 537 13.83 1.73 -9.04
N GLN A 538 12.91 2.00 -8.12
CA GLN A 538 12.01 0.98 -7.60
C GLN A 538 10.77 0.90 -8.49
N ALA A 539 10.52 -0.28 -9.06
CA ALA A 539 9.33 -0.60 -9.83
C ALA A 539 8.38 -1.43 -8.96
N THR A 540 7.24 -0.86 -8.62
CA THR A 540 6.15 -1.51 -7.87
C THR A 540 5.06 -1.92 -8.85
N MET A 541 4.73 -3.22 -8.84
CA MET A 541 3.71 -3.85 -9.67
C MET A 541 2.62 -4.41 -8.75
N THR A 542 1.40 -3.90 -8.89
CA THR A 542 0.27 -4.26 -8.03
C THR A 542 -0.87 -4.80 -8.88
N LEU A 543 -1.19 -6.08 -8.70
CA LEU A 543 -2.42 -6.68 -9.20
C LEU A 543 -3.57 -6.20 -8.30
N LEU A 544 -4.47 -5.41 -8.88
CA LEU A 544 -5.56 -4.77 -8.15
C LEU A 544 -6.65 -5.79 -7.79
N ASP A 545 -6.93 -5.93 -6.48
CA ASP A 545 -8.21 -6.46 -6.01
C ASP A 545 -9.26 -5.37 -6.23
N GLN A 546 -10.22 -5.58 -7.14
CA GLN A 546 -11.17 -4.57 -7.63
C GLN A 546 -12.39 -4.41 -6.72
N ASN A 547 -12.19 -4.62 -5.42
CA ASN A 547 -13.24 -4.47 -4.44
C ASN A 547 -13.78 -3.02 -4.45
N PRO A 548 -15.11 -2.84 -4.32
CA PRO A 548 -15.77 -1.54 -4.25
C PRO A 548 -15.15 -0.56 -3.24
N ASP A 549 -14.75 -1.08 -2.07
CA ASP A 549 -14.16 -0.29 -1.00
C ASP A 549 -12.64 -0.47 -0.94
N ILE A 550 -11.89 0.61 -1.14
CA ILE A 550 -10.42 0.61 -1.09
C ILE A 550 -9.85 0.04 0.22
N ARG A 551 -10.60 0.12 1.32
CA ARG A 551 -10.20 -0.40 2.64
C ARG A 551 -10.21 -1.93 2.70
N GLN A 552 -11.06 -2.57 1.89
CA GLN A 552 -11.25 -4.03 1.85
C GLN A 552 -10.42 -4.73 0.77
N ARG A 553 -9.72 -3.96 -0.07
CA ARG A 553 -8.85 -4.51 -1.12
C ARG A 553 -7.65 -5.23 -0.53
N MET A 554 -7.42 -6.46 -0.95
CA MET A 554 -6.22 -7.26 -0.67
C MET A 554 -5.34 -7.37 -1.92
N SER A 555 -5.07 -6.24 -2.58
CA SER A 555 -4.29 -6.20 -3.83
C SER A 555 -2.90 -6.83 -3.67
N ASN A 556 -2.53 -7.74 -4.56
CA ASN A 556 -1.25 -8.44 -4.54
C ASN A 556 -0.14 -7.58 -5.14
N GLN A 557 0.93 -7.31 -4.39
CA GLN A 557 1.96 -6.34 -4.76
C GLN A 557 3.37 -6.91 -4.61
N ARG A 558 4.21 -6.64 -5.63
CA ARG A 558 5.66 -6.88 -5.58
C ARG A 558 6.41 -5.64 -6.05
N SER A 559 7.58 -5.42 -5.45
CA SER A 559 8.49 -4.34 -5.85
C SER A 559 9.87 -4.91 -6.12
N ILE A 560 10.53 -4.40 -7.15
CA ILE A 560 11.95 -4.67 -7.45
C ILE A 560 12.67 -3.34 -7.57
N THR A 561 13.98 -3.33 -7.34
CA THR A 561 14.80 -2.11 -7.48
C THR A 561 15.97 -2.37 -8.41
N THR A 562 16.23 -1.45 -9.35
CA THR A 562 17.36 -1.56 -10.26
C THR A 562 18.67 -1.30 -9.51
N ASP A 563 19.45 -2.35 -9.26
CA ASP A 563 20.79 -2.25 -8.69
C ASP A 563 21.81 -1.96 -9.82
N PRO A 564 22.40 -0.75 -9.90
CA PRO A 564 23.32 -0.43 -10.99
C PRO A 564 24.62 -1.25 -10.96
N PHE A 565 24.89 -1.98 -9.87
CA PHE A 565 26.08 -2.81 -9.71
C PHE A 565 25.82 -4.30 -10.02
N MET A 566 24.57 -4.69 -10.27
CA MET A 566 24.23 -6.07 -10.62
C MET A 566 24.82 -6.45 -11.98
N THR A 567 25.57 -7.56 -12.01
CA THR A 567 26.19 -8.11 -13.23
C THR A 567 25.51 -9.41 -13.64
N THR A 568 25.56 -9.68 -14.94
CA THR A 568 25.14 -10.95 -15.55
C THR A 568 26.31 -11.94 -15.59
N ASN A 569 26.03 -13.20 -15.90
CA ASN A 569 27.05 -14.27 -15.99
C ASN A 569 28.18 -13.97 -17.00
N ASN A 570 27.92 -13.13 -18.01
CA ASN A 570 28.90 -12.73 -19.02
C ASN A 570 29.71 -11.48 -18.63
N GLY A 571 29.51 -10.94 -17.43
CA GLY A 571 30.23 -9.77 -16.89
C GLY A 571 29.65 -8.41 -17.29
N SER A 572 28.59 -8.35 -18.11
CA SER A 572 27.87 -7.09 -18.39
C SER A 572 26.94 -6.70 -17.25
N TYR A 573 26.65 -5.41 -17.10
CA TYR A 573 25.66 -4.95 -16.10
C TYR A 573 24.25 -5.29 -16.55
N PHE A 574 23.47 -5.91 -15.65
CA PHE A 574 22.10 -6.37 -15.93
C PHE A 574 21.19 -5.21 -16.34
N TRP A 575 21.32 -4.07 -15.64
CA TRP A 575 20.53 -2.85 -15.86
C TRP A 575 21.23 -1.82 -16.76
N ASP A 576 22.19 -2.23 -17.61
CA ASP A 576 22.75 -1.32 -18.63
C ASP A 576 21.72 -1.03 -19.73
N ARG A 577 22.06 -0.11 -20.62
CA ARG A 577 21.21 0.35 -21.72
C ARG A 577 20.73 -0.84 -22.57
N PRO A 578 19.42 -1.01 -22.80
CA PRO A 578 18.87 -2.13 -23.59
C PRO A 578 19.45 -2.25 -25.00
N SER A 579 19.90 -1.15 -25.61
CA SER A 579 20.59 -1.21 -26.91
C SER A 579 21.93 -1.96 -26.88
N LYS A 580 22.59 -2.04 -25.71
CA LYS A 580 23.86 -2.75 -25.50
C LYS A 580 23.66 -4.19 -25.04
N VAL A 581 22.79 -4.41 -24.05
CA VAL A 581 22.63 -5.71 -23.37
C VAL A 581 21.33 -6.44 -23.70
N GLY A 582 20.39 -5.77 -24.37
CA GLY A 582 19.06 -6.29 -24.64
C GLY A 582 18.92 -7.07 -25.96
N ALA A 583 17.94 -7.98 -25.96
CA ALA A 583 17.53 -8.75 -27.12
C ALA A 583 16.58 -7.94 -28.03
N VAL A 584 16.53 -8.29 -29.31
CA VAL A 584 15.59 -7.67 -30.27
C VAL A 584 14.18 -8.19 -29.98
N ALA A 585 13.22 -7.27 -29.88
CA ALA A 585 11.80 -7.54 -29.71
C ALA A 585 10.97 -6.68 -30.66
N VAL A 586 9.67 -6.95 -30.78
CA VAL A 586 8.77 -6.30 -31.74
C VAL A 586 7.51 -5.83 -31.00
N PHE A 587 7.14 -4.55 -31.18
CA PHE A 587 5.87 -4.02 -30.67
C PHE A 587 4.69 -4.54 -31.50
N PRO A 588 3.43 -4.47 -31.00
CA PRO A 588 2.26 -4.92 -31.76
C PRO A 588 2.09 -4.26 -33.14
N ASN A 589 2.62 -3.04 -33.33
CA ASN A 589 2.60 -2.31 -34.61
C ASN A 589 3.71 -2.74 -35.60
N GLY A 590 4.56 -3.72 -35.23
CA GLY A 590 5.67 -4.20 -36.05
C GLY A 590 7.00 -3.45 -35.87
N THR A 591 7.05 -2.37 -35.08
CA THR A 591 8.31 -1.64 -34.83
C THR A 591 9.25 -2.47 -33.95
N GLN A 592 10.50 -2.61 -34.39
CA GLN A 592 11.54 -3.30 -33.63
C GLN A 592 12.11 -2.40 -32.52
N PHE A 593 12.40 -3.01 -31.38
CA PHE A 593 13.03 -2.36 -30.24
C PHE A 593 13.97 -3.34 -29.50
N ARG A 594 14.67 -2.85 -28.47
CA ARG A 594 15.55 -3.69 -27.64
C ARG A 594 14.95 -3.85 -26.24
N ARG A 595 14.85 -5.10 -25.76
CA ARG A 595 14.36 -5.43 -24.42
C ARG A 595 15.51 -5.97 -23.57
N GLY A 596 15.78 -5.33 -22.43
CA GLY A 596 16.75 -5.80 -21.45
C GLY A 596 16.29 -7.08 -20.72
N GLY A 597 17.12 -7.57 -19.81
CA GLY A 597 16.79 -8.70 -18.94
C GLY A 597 15.53 -8.42 -18.12
N GLY A 598 14.70 -9.44 -17.90
CA GLY A 598 13.52 -9.34 -17.06
C GLY A 598 13.89 -9.60 -15.61
N TYR A 599 13.45 -8.76 -14.69
CA TYR A 599 13.70 -8.95 -13.26
C TYR A 599 12.37 -8.96 -12.52
N GLY A 600 12.12 -10.01 -11.74
CA GLY A 600 10.83 -10.18 -11.09
C GLY A 600 10.71 -11.53 -10.41
N THR A 601 9.51 -12.10 -10.41
CA THR A 601 9.19 -13.33 -9.67
C THR A 601 8.43 -14.33 -10.54
N SER A 602 8.72 -15.61 -10.38
CA SER A 602 7.89 -16.70 -10.94
C SER A 602 6.68 -17.07 -10.06
N ALA A 603 6.65 -16.62 -8.81
CA ALA A 603 5.61 -16.84 -7.80
C ALA A 603 4.98 -15.51 -7.39
N PHE A 604 4.40 -14.80 -8.35
CA PHE A 604 3.72 -13.53 -8.08
C PHE A 604 2.42 -13.74 -7.31
N ILE A 605 1.59 -14.67 -7.79
CA ILE A 605 0.33 -15.11 -7.17
C ILE A 605 -0.01 -16.49 -7.74
N THR A 606 -0.64 -17.35 -6.94
CA THR A 606 -1.15 -18.64 -7.45
C THR A 606 -2.39 -18.40 -8.32
N HIS A 607 -2.64 -19.28 -9.30
CA HIS A 607 -3.83 -19.19 -10.14
C HIS A 607 -5.13 -19.32 -9.35
N GLU A 608 -5.12 -20.08 -8.25
CA GLU A 608 -6.29 -20.20 -7.37
C GLU A 608 -6.56 -18.87 -6.63
N ARG A 609 -5.53 -18.19 -6.10
CA ARG A 609 -5.70 -16.87 -5.48
C ARG A 609 -6.05 -15.80 -6.52
N LEU A 610 -5.51 -15.89 -7.73
CA LEU A 610 -5.82 -14.98 -8.84
C LEU A 610 -7.31 -15.06 -9.28
N LYS A 611 -7.94 -16.23 -9.16
CA LYS A 611 -9.39 -16.42 -9.41
C LYS A 611 -10.26 -16.07 -8.21
N SER A 612 -9.65 -15.85 -7.04
CA SER A 612 -10.36 -15.46 -5.82
C SER A 612 -10.57 -13.94 -5.75
N ARG A 613 -11.42 -13.49 -4.83
CA ARG A 613 -11.73 -12.07 -4.61
C ARG A 613 -12.12 -11.36 -5.91
N ASP A 614 -11.82 -10.07 -6.04
CA ASP A 614 -12.17 -9.25 -7.20
C ASP A 614 -10.94 -8.95 -8.07
N PHE A 615 -9.93 -9.83 -8.12
CA PHE A 615 -8.78 -9.63 -9.02
C PHE A 615 -9.21 -9.62 -10.50
N ILE A 616 -10.08 -10.56 -10.86
CA ILE A 616 -10.72 -10.65 -12.17
C ILE A 616 -12.19 -10.23 -11.99
N LYS A 617 -12.55 -9.07 -12.54
CA LYS A 617 -13.91 -8.51 -12.43
C LYS A 617 -14.37 -8.09 -13.82
N GLY A 618 -15.50 -8.62 -14.29
CA GLY A 618 -15.93 -8.41 -15.68
C GLY A 618 -15.00 -9.02 -16.73
N ASP A 619 -14.22 -10.04 -16.35
CA ASP A 619 -13.11 -10.60 -17.15
C ASP A 619 -11.98 -9.59 -17.45
N ASP A 620 -11.93 -8.50 -16.68
CA ASP A 620 -10.89 -7.48 -16.71
C ASP A 620 -9.94 -7.62 -15.51
N VAL A 621 -8.66 -7.33 -15.75
CA VAL A 621 -7.60 -7.25 -14.74
C VAL A 621 -6.85 -5.93 -14.89
N TYR A 622 -6.51 -5.32 -13.75
CA TYR A 622 -5.67 -4.12 -13.70
C TYR A 622 -4.37 -4.39 -12.95
N ILE A 623 -3.24 -4.13 -13.61
CA ILE A 623 -1.92 -4.08 -12.98
C ILE A 623 -1.50 -2.62 -12.88
N LEU A 624 -1.43 -2.11 -11.64
CA LEU A 624 -1.01 -0.75 -11.33
C LEU A 624 0.51 -0.69 -11.23
N LEU A 625 1.12 0.33 -11.82
CA LEU A 625 2.56 0.44 -11.99
C LEU A 625 3.07 1.77 -11.47
N THR A 626 4.03 1.73 -10.56
CA THR A 626 4.75 2.92 -10.07
C THR A 626 6.24 2.68 -10.18
N VAL A 627 6.94 3.56 -10.90
CA VAL A 627 8.41 3.52 -11.05
C VAL A 627 8.98 4.86 -10.59
N GLU A 628 9.72 4.84 -9.49
CA GLU A 628 10.26 6.04 -8.85
C GLU A 628 11.70 5.86 -8.35
N ASP A 629 12.40 6.98 -8.22
CA ASP A 629 13.78 7.04 -7.75
C ASP A 629 13.81 7.00 -6.22
N ILE A 630 14.43 5.95 -5.67
CA ILE A 630 14.56 5.76 -4.23
C ILE A 630 15.99 5.96 -3.73
N SER A 631 16.89 6.54 -4.54
CA SER A 631 18.31 6.75 -4.18
C SER A 631 18.49 7.58 -2.90
N HIS A 632 17.53 8.45 -2.59
CA HIS A 632 17.48 9.23 -1.35
C HIS A 632 17.40 8.36 -0.08
N LEU A 633 16.93 7.11 -0.19
CA LEU A 633 16.90 6.14 0.92
C LEU A 633 18.27 5.51 1.23
N ASN A 634 19.31 5.79 0.43
CA ASN A 634 20.65 5.28 0.70
C ASN A 634 21.23 5.84 2.02
N SER A 635 20.95 7.11 2.32
CA SER A 635 21.35 7.76 3.58
C SER A 635 20.13 8.00 4.47
N THR A 636 19.76 7.00 5.26
CA THR A 636 18.62 7.07 6.19
C THR A 636 18.99 7.63 7.56
N GLN A 637 20.27 7.73 7.87
CA GLN A 637 20.72 8.50 9.03
C GLN A 637 20.46 9.98 8.78
N ILE A 638 19.58 10.57 9.59
CA ILE A 638 19.65 12.00 9.87
C ILE A 638 21.06 12.23 10.36
N GLN A 639 21.89 12.87 9.51
CA GLN A 639 23.13 13.46 9.95
C GLN A 639 22.72 14.35 11.12
N ALA A 640 23.01 13.92 12.35
CA ALA A 640 22.82 14.77 13.50
C ALA A 640 23.58 16.05 13.13
N THR A 641 22.85 17.13 12.85
CA THR A 641 23.45 18.43 12.64
C THR A 641 24.43 18.57 13.79
N PRO A 642 25.75 18.72 13.53
CA PRO A 642 26.69 18.83 14.62
C PRO A 642 26.23 20.02 15.43
N THR A 643 25.62 19.76 16.58
CA THR A 643 25.30 20.79 17.54
C THR A 643 26.62 21.53 17.74
N PRO A 644 26.71 22.84 17.49
CA PRO A 644 27.88 23.60 17.90
C PRO A 644 28.13 23.19 19.34
N SER A 645 29.32 22.70 19.65
CA SER A 645 29.62 22.14 20.95
C SER A 645 29.13 23.12 22.02
N VAL A 646 28.34 22.60 22.97
CA VAL A 646 27.73 23.37 24.08
C VAL A 646 28.78 24.22 24.84
N GLN A 647 30.05 23.88 24.71
CA GLN A 647 31.19 24.53 25.34
C GLN A 647 31.52 25.95 24.87
N ASP A 648 31.19 26.38 23.64
CA ASP A 648 31.65 27.70 23.15
C ASP A 648 30.67 28.86 23.44
N LEU A 649 29.38 28.57 23.57
CA LEU A 649 28.33 29.57 23.87
C LEU A 649 28.12 29.79 25.39
N CYS A 650 28.25 28.74 26.19
CA CYS A 650 28.08 28.83 27.65
C CYS A 650 29.34 29.29 28.40
N SER A 651 30.51 29.35 27.75
CA SER A 651 31.73 29.86 28.38
C SER A 651 31.74 31.40 28.53
N LYS A 652 30.85 32.12 27.85
CA LYS A 652 30.65 33.58 27.99
C LYS A 652 29.47 33.98 28.89
N THR A 653 28.65 33.03 29.34
CA THR A 653 27.41 33.29 30.08
C THR A 653 27.47 32.65 31.46
N THR A 654 27.63 33.46 32.52
CA THR A 654 27.59 32.96 33.91
C THR A 654 26.16 32.97 34.43
N CYS A 655 25.65 31.82 34.88
CA CYS A 655 24.37 31.71 35.58
C CYS A 655 24.60 31.80 37.09
N GLU A 656 23.70 32.47 37.80
CA GLU A 656 23.74 32.62 39.26
C GLU A 656 22.86 31.55 39.94
N ASN A 657 23.02 31.38 41.25
CA ASN A 657 22.20 30.49 42.09
C ASN A 657 22.09 29.04 41.56
N ASP A 658 23.23 28.45 41.16
CA ASP A 658 23.33 27.11 40.57
C ASP A 658 22.50 26.90 39.29
N GLY A 659 22.17 27.97 38.57
CA GLY A 659 21.54 27.89 37.27
C GLY A 659 22.43 27.16 36.25
N VAL A 660 21.84 26.33 35.40
CA VAL A 660 22.58 25.56 34.39
C VAL A 660 22.45 26.27 33.04
N CYS A 661 23.58 26.67 32.45
CA CYS A 661 23.56 27.24 31.09
C CYS A 661 23.20 26.15 30.07
N THR A 662 22.21 26.45 29.24
CA THR A 662 21.75 25.59 28.16
C THR A 662 21.66 26.39 26.87
N VAL A 663 21.82 25.74 25.71
CA VAL A 663 21.70 26.41 24.41
C VAL A 663 20.35 26.07 23.81
N ARG A 664 19.52 27.07 23.53
CA ARG A 664 18.22 26.94 22.88
C ARG A 664 18.16 27.90 21.69
N ASP A 665 17.80 27.38 20.52
CA ASP A 665 17.74 28.13 19.25
C ASP A 665 19.03 28.93 18.93
N GLY A 666 20.19 28.36 19.27
CA GLY A 666 21.50 28.98 19.03
C GLY A 666 21.89 30.11 20.00
N LYS A 667 21.14 30.32 21.09
CA LYS A 667 21.45 31.30 22.15
C LYS A 667 21.69 30.61 23.49
N ALA A 668 22.63 31.13 24.28
CA ALA A 668 22.87 30.68 25.65
C ALA A 668 21.80 31.25 26.59
N GLU A 669 21.13 30.37 27.34
CA GLU A 669 20.07 30.72 28.29
C GLU A 669 20.30 29.98 29.62
N CYS A 670 20.12 30.68 30.75
CA CYS A 670 20.27 30.10 32.08
C CYS A 670 18.98 29.41 32.51
N ARG A 671 19.06 28.09 32.73
CA ARG A 671 17.96 27.32 33.30
C ARG A 671 18.02 27.37 34.83
N CYS A 672 17.04 28.06 35.41
CA CYS A 672 17.00 28.32 36.84
C CYS A 672 16.47 27.13 37.65
N ARG A 673 17.05 26.92 38.82
CA ARG A 673 16.64 25.87 39.74
C ARG A 673 15.32 26.22 40.42
N SER A 674 14.44 25.22 40.55
CA SER A 674 13.21 25.30 41.33
C SER A 674 13.10 24.14 42.31
N GLY A 675 12.48 24.40 43.45
CA GLY A 675 12.04 23.42 44.45
C GLY A 675 10.53 23.48 44.64
N GLU A 676 10.00 22.73 45.60
CA GLU A 676 8.55 22.60 45.80
C GLU A 676 7.84 23.94 46.11
N ASP A 677 8.48 24.84 46.87
CA ASP A 677 7.89 26.12 47.33
C ASP A 677 8.69 27.38 46.96
N TRP A 678 9.70 27.25 46.09
CA TRP A 678 10.52 28.37 45.63
C TRP A 678 11.12 28.11 44.26
N TRP A 679 11.45 29.18 43.53
CA TRP A 679 12.15 29.09 42.25
C TRP A 679 13.06 30.30 42.06
N TYR A 680 14.15 30.13 41.32
CA TYR A 680 14.90 31.26 40.79
C TYR A 680 14.33 31.68 39.43
N MET A 681 14.38 32.98 39.12
CA MET A 681 13.88 33.60 37.91
C MET A 681 14.74 34.81 37.52
N GLY A 682 14.66 35.25 36.26
CA GLY A 682 15.54 36.26 35.68
C GLY A 682 16.48 35.67 34.63
N GLU A 683 17.07 36.51 33.78
CA GLU A 683 17.90 36.06 32.64
C GLU A 683 19.13 35.27 33.09
N ARG A 684 19.59 35.47 34.33
CA ARG A 684 20.74 34.77 34.93
C ARG A 684 20.37 34.02 36.20
N CYS A 685 19.08 33.84 36.48
CA CYS A 685 18.56 33.24 37.71
C CYS A 685 18.84 34.06 38.98
N GLU A 686 18.94 35.38 38.85
CA GLU A 686 19.36 36.29 39.91
C GLU A 686 18.27 36.60 40.96
N LYS A 687 16.99 36.32 40.66
CA LYS A 687 15.87 36.61 41.58
C LYS A 687 15.26 35.33 42.14
N ARG A 688 14.95 35.31 43.44
CA ARG A 688 14.24 34.19 44.09
C ARG A 688 12.77 34.54 44.29
N GLY A 689 11.88 33.68 43.81
CA GLY A 689 10.45 33.70 44.11
C GLY A 689 10.08 32.58 45.09
N SER A 690 9.04 32.83 45.89
CA SER A 690 8.40 31.82 46.74
C SER A 690 6.88 31.97 46.70
N THR A 691 6.17 30.86 46.88
CA THR A 691 4.70 30.80 46.97
C THR A 691 4.13 31.75 48.03
N ARG A 692 4.87 32.05 49.11
CA ARG A 692 4.47 33.04 50.12
C ARG A 692 4.36 34.46 49.56
N ASP A 693 5.28 34.87 48.69
CA ASP A 693 5.27 36.22 48.11
C ASP A 693 4.15 36.37 47.08
N THR A 694 3.83 35.29 46.35
CA THR A 694 2.73 35.27 45.38
C THR A 694 1.37 35.36 46.06
N ILE A 695 1.19 34.69 47.21
CA ILE A 695 -0.04 34.77 48.01
C ILE A 695 -0.21 36.17 48.61
N VAL A 696 0.84 36.81 49.11
CA VAL A 696 0.76 38.17 49.68
C VAL A 696 0.40 39.22 48.61
N ILE A 697 0.92 39.08 47.39
CA ILE A 697 0.58 39.98 46.26
C ILE A 697 -0.85 39.73 45.77
N ALA A 698 -1.30 38.47 45.68
CA ALA A 698 -2.65 38.12 45.26
C ALA A 698 -3.72 38.56 46.27
N VAL A 699 -3.44 38.44 47.58
CA VAL A 699 -4.37 38.85 48.65
C VAL A 699 -4.46 40.39 48.75
N SER A 700 -3.36 41.12 48.58
CA SER A 700 -3.40 42.59 48.63
C SER A 700 -4.11 43.21 47.42
N SER A 701 -3.95 42.64 46.23
CA SER A 701 -4.62 43.11 45.01
C SER A 701 -6.12 42.79 44.99
N THR A 702 -6.54 41.63 45.49
CA THR A 702 -7.98 41.31 45.63
C THR A 702 -8.67 42.19 46.66
N VAL A 703 -8.04 42.50 47.80
CA VAL A 703 -8.60 43.41 48.81
C VAL A 703 -8.75 44.84 48.25
N ALA A 704 -7.78 45.32 47.47
CA ALA A 704 -7.85 46.64 46.84
C ALA A 704 -9.00 46.75 45.82
N VAL A 705 -9.19 45.72 44.99
CA VAL A 705 -10.29 45.66 44.02
C VAL A 705 -11.65 45.58 44.73
N PHE A 706 -11.75 44.81 45.81
CA PHE A 706 -12.98 44.70 46.60
C PHE A 706 -13.34 46.03 47.26
N ALA A 707 -12.37 46.73 47.84
CA ALA A 707 -12.59 48.05 48.43
C ALA A 707 -13.04 49.08 47.37
N LEU A 708 -12.43 49.06 46.17
CA LEU A 708 -12.82 49.95 45.08
C LEU A 708 -14.25 49.67 44.58
N MET A 709 -14.60 48.39 44.41
CA MET A 709 -15.95 47.97 44.03
C MET A 709 -16.99 48.40 45.06
N LEU A 710 -16.67 48.30 46.36
CA LEU A 710 -17.55 48.67 47.46
C LEU A 710 -17.76 50.19 47.52
N ILE A 711 -16.71 50.98 47.26
CA ILE A 711 -16.83 52.44 47.12
C ILE A 711 -17.71 52.80 45.92
N ILE A 712 -17.49 52.17 44.75
CA ILE A 712 -18.30 52.42 43.54
C ILE A 712 -19.77 52.07 43.78
N THR A 713 -20.06 50.96 44.46
CA THR A 713 -21.45 50.58 44.78
C THR A 713 -22.07 51.55 45.78
N LEU A 714 -21.37 51.96 46.84
CA LEU A 714 -21.89 52.94 47.80
C LEU A 714 -22.15 54.30 47.14
N VAL A 715 -21.25 54.77 46.27
CA VAL A 715 -21.45 56.01 45.49
C VAL A 715 -22.62 55.86 44.52
N SER A 716 -22.74 54.73 43.84
CA SER A 716 -23.85 54.45 42.90
C SER A 716 -25.19 54.42 43.62
N VAL A 717 -25.26 53.77 44.79
CA VAL A 717 -26.45 53.73 45.66
C VAL A 717 -26.78 55.13 46.17
N TYR A 718 -25.78 55.91 46.60
CA TYR A 718 -26.00 57.29 47.03
C TYR A 718 -26.54 58.18 45.89
N CYS A 719 -25.94 58.08 44.70
CA CYS A 719 -26.38 58.82 43.51
C CYS A 719 -27.78 58.40 43.05
N THR A 720 -28.10 57.11 43.03
CA THR A 720 -29.46 56.64 42.69
C THR A 720 -30.48 57.06 43.75
N ARG A 721 -30.15 57.02 45.03
CA ARG A 721 -31.05 57.46 46.11
C ARG A 721 -31.28 58.97 46.08
N LYS A 722 -30.25 59.77 45.74
CA LYS A 722 -30.38 61.21 45.49
C LYS A 722 -31.27 61.48 44.27
N LYS A 723 -31.05 60.78 43.16
CA LYS A 723 -31.84 60.90 41.92
C LYS A 723 -33.30 60.47 42.11
N TYR A 724 -33.57 59.47 42.97
CA TYR A 724 -34.92 59.06 43.33
C TYR A 724 -35.62 60.09 44.25
N ARG A 725 -34.90 60.70 45.20
CA ARG A 725 -35.43 61.79 46.02
C ARG A 725 -35.77 63.03 45.18
N GLU A 726 -34.94 63.35 44.19
CA GLU A 726 -35.19 64.46 43.26
C GLU A 726 -36.38 64.16 42.31
N ARG A 727 -36.53 62.91 41.83
CA ARG A 727 -37.67 62.50 40.98
C ARG A 727 -39.01 62.39 41.72
N MET A 728 -39.03 62.07 43.02
CA MET A 728 -40.28 62.10 43.81
C MET A 728 -40.77 63.51 44.12
N SER A 729 -39.93 64.54 43.95
CA SER A 729 -40.32 65.95 44.11
C SER A 729 -40.86 66.58 42.82
N SER A 730 -40.77 65.92 41.66
CA SER A 730 -41.22 66.46 40.37
C SER A 730 -41.94 65.40 39.53
N ASN A 731 -43.25 65.26 39.77
CA ASN A 731 -44.32 65.03 38.78
C ASN A 731 -45.38 64.05 39.26
N GLY A 732 -46.60 64.59 39.41
CA GLY A 732 -47.87 63.86 39.49
C GLY A 732 -48.27 63.23 38.13
N PRO A 733 -49.40 62.51 38.11
CA PRO A 733 -49.63 61.41 37.20
C PRO A 733 -50.31 61.85 35.90
N ASN A 734 -49.92 61.25 34.77
CA ASN A 734 -50.83 60.90 33.68
C ASN A 734 -50.15 60.00 32.64
N LEU A 735 -50.84 58.88 32.34
CA LEU A 735 -51.06 58.21 31.03
C LEU A 735 -49.84 57.94 30.10
N THR A 736 -49.71 56.87 29.32
CA THR A 736 -50.36 55.55 29.08
C THR A 736 -49.47 54.81 28.06
N LEU A 737 -49.61 53.48 28.02
CA LEU A 737 -49.16 52.49 27.03
C LEU A 737 -48.60 52.97 25.67
N GLN A 738 -47.47 52.39 25.24
CA GLN A 738 -47.44 51.40 24.16
C GLN A 738 -46.07 50.68 24.01
N ASN A 739 -46.15 49.41 23.60
CA ASN A 739 -45.08 48.48 23.26
C ASN A 739 -44.21 48.95 22.09
N GLN A 740 -42.92 48.55 22.08
CA GLN A 740 -42.24 48.06 20.87
C GLN A 740 -40.92 47.32 21.19
N HIS A 741 -40.62 46.37 20.31
CA HIS A 741 -39.60 45.31 20.23
C HIS A 741 -38.14 45.59 20.66
N ALA A 742 -37.43 44.55 21.10
CA ALA A 742 -36.17 44.04 20.50
C ALA A 742 -35.35 43.15 21.46
N PHE A 743 -34.85 42.04 20.91
CA PHE A 743 -33.68 41.19 21.25
C PHE A 743 -33.40 40.73 22.69
#